data_AF-A0AAP0M825-F1
#
_entry.id   AF-A0AAP0M825-F1
#
_cell.length_a   1.000
_cell.length_b   1.000
_cell.length_c   1.000
_cell.angle_alpha   90.00
_cell.angle_beta   90.00
_cell.angle_gamma   90.00
#
_symmetry.space_group_name_H-M   'P 1'
#
loop_
_entity.id
_entity.type
_entity.pdbx_description
1 polymer ?
#
loop_
_entity_poly.entity_id
_entity_poly.type
_entity_poly.pdbx_seq_one_letter_code
_entity_poly.pdbx_strand_id
1 'polypeptide(L)'
;MSSSSASVSFFFLLSLIFAIANAQVPANETFKFVNEGGLGEYFNEYNANYRMSGIYNDPFQLGFYNTTPNAFTLALRLGIKKQEPVFRWVWEANRGKPVRENAVFSLGADGNLVLAEADGTVVWQSNTANKGIVGFELLPNGNMVLRDSKGKFIWQSFDYPTDTLLVGQSLRVGRVTKLVSRLSVKENVDGPYSFVMEPRRLAFYYKRSNVPRPILYYTFPFSYTGLKNLTLKSSPGTRHYELTLDSSDGNNFIMDRPKYNSTISFLRLGIDGNLRVFTYSQEVDFLPEEERFTLFGKISRGNDGINWGNECQMPDRCGKLGLCEDEQCVACPTENGLIGWSKENYHRMSGIYNDLFNLGFYNTTPNAYTLALLFGSMDRKAVFRWVWEANRGKPVRENAVLSFGTDGNLVLAEADGTVVWQSNTANKGVVRFELLSSGNMVLRDSKGKFIWQSFDYPTDTLLVGQSLRVSRVTKLISRLSIKENVDGPHSFVMEPKRLALYYKSSNGPRPVVYYTFPISYKGLKNLTLKSSPETMYKLTLVSSDGNSLVLDRPKYDSTISFLRLSMDGNLRIFTFPREVDWLPEEGRFWLPEEERFTLFGKDSRGSNAINWENECQMPDKCGKLGLCEDNQCIACPTEKGLIGWSKECEPKQVNFCGTKDFHYYKLESVEHYMCRYNDGIESITIEDCARRCSSNCRCVAYFYDTDLSRCWTAFDLKTLSKVPDSKIVGFLKFPNNYTV
;
A
#
# COMPACT_ATOMS: atom_id res chain seq x y z
N MET A 1 -104.50 -29.92 15.22
CA MET A 1 -104.15 -29.56 13.82
C MET A 1 -104.53 -28.11 13.60
N SER A 2 -103.64 -27.34 12.97
CA SER A 2 -103.79 -25.93 12.56
C SER A 2 -103.96 -24.95 13.75
N SER A 3 -103.46 -23.71 13.77
CA SER A 3 -102.90 -22.83 12.74
C SER A 3 -102.30 -21.57 13.39
N SER A 4 -101.27 -21.04 12.72
CA SER A 4 -100.99 -19.62 12.43
C SER A 4 -100.65 -18.61 13.54
N SER A 5 -99.54 -17.89 13.33
CA SER A 5 -99.37 -16.49 13.74
C SER A 5 -98.43 -15.74 12.79
N ALA A 6 -98.72 -14.46 12.62
CA ALA A 6 -98.45 -13.65 11.44
C ALA A 6 -97.10 -12.92 11.43
N SER A 7 -96.70 -12.55 10.22
CA SER A 7 -95.47 -11.91 9.79
C SER A 7 -95.43 -10.41 10.04
N VAL A 8 -94.27 -9.88 10.43
CA VAL A 8 -93.93 -8.45 10.33
C VAL A 8 -92.60 -8.32 9.58
N SER A 9 -92.61 -7.55 8.51
CA SER A 9 -91.43 -7.15 7.72
C SER A 9 -91.24 -5.64 7.84
N PHE A 10 -90.01 -5.17 8.09
CA PHE A 10 -89.54 -3.88 7.55
C PHE A 10 -87.99 -3.81 7.50
N PHE A 11 -87.49 -3.72 6.26
CA PHE A 11 -86.25 -3.11 5.74
C PHE A 11 -84.97 -2.99 6.59
N PHE A 12 -83.88 -3.59 6.09
CA PHE A 12 -82.53 -3.01 6.23
C PHE A 12 -81.77 -3.07 4.90
N LEU A 13 -81.19 -1.91 4.55
CA LEU A 13 -80.47 -1.61 3.30
C LEU A 13 -79.17 -2.41 3.14
N LEU A 14 -78.92 -2.80 1.89
CA LEU A 14 -77.66 -3.31 1.37
C LEU A 14 -76.59 -2.20 1.36
N SER A 15 -75.49 -2.36 2.11
CA SER A 15 -74.26 -1.60 1.89
C SER A 15 -73.07 -2.56 1.79
N LEU A 16 -72.72 -2.90 0.55
CA LEU A 16 -71.46 -3.57 0.21
C LEU A 16 -70.32 -2.55 0.38
N ILE A 17 -69.72 -2.52 1.58
CA ILE A 17 -68.43 -1.88 1.78
C ILE A 17 -67.38 -2.86 1.23
N PHE A 18 -66.93 -2.63 -0.01
CA PHE A 18 -65.64 -3.16 -0.47
C PHE A 18 -64.55 -2.48 0.36
N ALA A 19 -64.17 -3.09 1.49
CA ALA A 19 -62.93 -2.74 2.16
C ALA A 19 -61.79 -3.16 1.22
N ILE A 20 -61.28 -2.21 0.44
CA ILE A 20 -59.97 -2.36 -0.21
C ILE A 20 -58.96 -2.31 0.94
N ALA A 21 -58.70 -3.45 1.55
CA ALA A 21 -57.60 -3.60 2.48
C ALA A 21 -56.30 -3.44 1.68
N ASN A 22 -55.77 -2.21 1.62
CA ASN A 22 -54.42 -2.00 1.14
C ASN A 22 -53.50 -2.80 2.07
N ALA A 23 -52.91 -3.86 1.56
CA ALA A 23 -51.95 -4.65 2.31
C ALA A 23 -50.75 -3.76 2.68
N GLN A 24 -50.64 -3.47 3.98
CA GLN A 24 -49.56 -2.69 4.58
C GLN A 24 -48.51 -3.62 5.19
N VAL A 25 -47.25 -3.18 5.18
CA VAL A 25 -46.18 -3.88 5.87
C VAL A 25 -46.43 -3.80 7.38
N PRO A 26 -46.43 -4.93 8.12
CA PRO A 26 -46.52 -4.93 9.59
C PRO A 26 -45.46 -4.02 10.22
N ALA A 27 -45.79 -3.32 11.31
CA ALA A 27 -44.87 -2.36 11.92
C ALA A 27 -43.52 -2.99 12.34
N ASN A 28 -43.54 -4.25 12.79
CA ASN A 28 -42.34 -5.01 13.15
C ASN A 28 -41.47 -5.46 11.97
N GLU A 29 -42.00 -5.38 10.74
CA GLU A 29 -41.30 -5.70 9.49
C GLU A 29 -40.76 -4.43 8.80
N THR A 30 -41.15 -3.24 9.27
CA THR A 30 -40.59 -1.97 8.80
C THR A 30 -39.25 -1.67 9.46
N PHE A 31 -38.38 -0.91 8.78
CA PHE A 31 -37.12 -0.47 9.36
C PHE A 31 -36.67 0.87 8.78
N LYS A 32 -35.81 1.56 9.54
CA LYS A 32 -35.11 2.77 9.12
C LYS A 32 -33.65 2.67 9.56
N PHE A 33 -32.73 2.69 8.61
CA PHE A 33 -31.29 2.68 8.82
C PHE A 33 -30.70 4.00 8.35
N VAL A 34 -30.08 4.74 9.26
CA VAL A 34 -29.48 6.04 8.98
C VAL A 34 -27.98 5.86 8.74
N ASN A 35 -27.47 6.51 7.69
CA ASN A 35 -26.05 6.61 7.39
C ASN A 35 -25.38 7.60 8.35
N GLU A 36 -25.24 7.21 9.63
CA GLU A 36 -24.57 7.99 10.69
C GLU A 36 -23.62 7.09 11.52
N GLY A 37 -22.72 7.69 12.30
CA GLY A 37 -21.82 6.98 13.21
C GLY A 37 -20.39 6.74 12.69
N GLY A 38 -19.63 5.94 13.45
CA GLY A 38 -18.22 5.64 13.18
C GLY A 38 -18.02 4.80 11.92
N LEU A 39 -16.86 4.98 11.28
CA LEU A 39 -16.44 4.18 10.13
C LEU A 39 -15.64 2.96 10.62
N GLY A 40 -15.73 1.85 9.89
CA GLY A 40 -14.96 0.64 10.18
C GLY A 40 -13.46 0.87 10.08
N GLU A 41 -12.69 0.16 10.90
CA GLU A 41 -11.25 0.36 11.06
C GLU A 41 -10.40 -0.44 10.05
N TYR A 42 -11.00 -1.39 9.35
CA TYR A 42 -10.28 -2.32 8.50
C TYR A 42 -10.25 -1.90 7.02
N PHE A 43 -9.14 -2.20 6.36
CA PHE A 43 -9.06 -2.10 4.90
C PHE A 43 -10.05 -3.08 4.25
N ASN A 44 -10.62 -2.74 3.10
CA ASN A 44 -11.52 -3.60 2.33
C ASN A 44 -11.38 -3.30 0.83
N GLU A 45 -12.21 -3.93 0.01
CA GLU A 45 -12.23 -3.69 -1.42
C GLU A 45 -12.34 -2.18 -1.77
N TYR A 46 -11.45 -1.73 -2.65
CA TYR A 46 -11.26 -0.32 -3.04
C TYR A 46 -10.68 0.62 -1.97
N ASN A 47 -10.20 0.09 -0.83
CA ASN A 47 -9.74 0.91 0.29
C ASN A 47 -10.83 1.90 0.76
N ALA A 48 -12.10 1.49 0.66
CA ALA A 48 -13.24 2.32 0.99
C ALA A 48 -13.38 2.47 2.51
N ASN A 49 -13.87 3.61 3.00
CA ASN A 49 -14.44 3.61 4.35
C ASN A 49 -15.84 3.03 4.29
N TYR A 50 -16.29 2.43 5.38
CA TYR A 50 -17.59 1.78 5.41
C TYR A 50 -18.22 1.85 6.79
N ARG A 51 -19.52 1.58 6.84
CA ARG A 51 -20.26 1.29 8.06
C ARG A 51 -21.33 0.25 7.75
N MET A 52 -21.42 -0.77 8.60
CA MET A 52 -22.33 -1.88 8.39
C MET A 52 -23.67 -1.63 9.08
N SER A 53 -24.74 -2.10 8.45
CA SER A 53 -26.06 -2.12 9.06
C SER A 53 -26.28 -3.39 9.89
N GLY A 54 -27.36 -3.41 10.67
CA GLY A 54 -27.84 -4.62 11.34
C GLY A 54 -28.49 -5.64 10.40
N ILE A 55 -28.57 -5.37 9.09
CA ILE A 55 -29.15 -6.29 8.11
C ILE A 55 -28.03 -7.22 7.60
N TYR A 56 -28.03 -8.46 8.09
CA TYR A 56 -27.04 -9.47 7.71
C TYR A 56 -27.66 -10.87 7.63
N ASN A 57 -27.06 -11.71 6.80
CA ASN A 57 -27.26 -13.15 6.77
C ASN A 57 -25.93 -13.77 6.32
N ASP A 58 -25.17 -14.33 7.26
CA ASP A 58 -23.80 -14.78 7.05
C ASP A 58 -23.67 -15.67 5.80
N PRO A 59 -22.74 -15.39 4.87
CA PRO A 59 -21.61 -14.44 4.91
C PRO A 59 -21.90 -13.03 4.34
N PHE A 60 -23.16 -12.63 4.21
CA PHE A 60 -23.56 -11.35 3.61
C PHE A 60 -23.99 -10.32 4.64
N GLN A 61 -23.67 -9.05 4.39
CA GLN A 61 -24.12 -7.93 5.21
C GLN A 61 -24.29 -6.67 4.38
N LEU A 62 -25.36 -5.93 4.64
CA LEU A 62 -25.63 -4.66 3.98
C LEU A 62 -24.95 -3.52 4.73
N GLY A 63 -24.41 -2.54 4.02
CA GLY A 63 -23.79 -1.36 4.62
C GLY A 63 -23.62 -0.20 3.64
N PHE A 64 -23.14 0.92 4.16
CA PHE A 64 -22.70 2.05 3.35
C PHE A 64 -21.19 2.02 3.20
N TYR A 65 -20.69 2.31 2.01
CA TYR A 65 -19.26 2.54 1.78
C TYR A 65 -19.01 3.81 0.99
N ASN A 66 -17.84 4.42 1.16
CA ASN A 66 -17.39 5.53 0.35
C ASN A 66 -15.91 5.40 -0.06
N THR A 67 -15.63 5.75 -1.32
CA THR A 67 -14.26 5.91 -1.86
C THR A 67 -13.91 7.39 -2.07
N THR A 68 -14.91 8.26 -1.92
CA THR A 68 -14.79 9.73 -1.93
C THR A 68 -15.46 10.26 -0.66
N PRO A 69 -14.84 11.20 0.08
CA PRO A 69 -15.42 11.73 1.32
C PRO A 69 -16.85 12.24 1.13
N ASN A 70 -17.75 11.87 2.05
CA ASN A 70 -19.17 12.24 2.06
C ASN A 70 -19.97 11.83 0.80
N ALA A 71 -19.53 10.80 0.07
CA ALA A 71 -20.22 10.23 -1.08
C ALA A 71 -20.41 8.72 -0.91
N PHE A 72 -21.52 8.32 -0.29
CA PHE A 72 -21.78 6.95 0.14
C PHE A 72 -22.63 6.16 -0.86
N THR A 73 -22.30 4.88 -1.00
CA THR A 73 -23.05 3.88 -1.75
C THR A 73 -23.60 2.84 -0.78
N LEU A 74 -24.89 2.53 -0.87
CA LEU A 74 -25.49 1.39 -0.18
C LEU A 74 -25.16 0.11 -0.95
N ALA A 75 -24.53 -0.85 -0.28
CA ALA A 75 -24.01 -2.04 -0.93
C ALA A 75 -24.08 -3.28 -0.04
N LEU A 76 -24.14 -4.44 -0.68
CA LEU A 76 -24.05 -5.74 -0.03
C LEU A 76 -22.59 -6.22 -0.07
N ARG A 77 -22.02 -6.53 1.09
CA ARG A 77 -20.72 -7.20 1.17
C ARG A 77 -20.88 -8.72 1.23
N LEU A 78 -19.84 -9.42 0.80
CA LEU A 78 -19.61 -10.85 0.99
C LEU A 78 -18.26 -11.07 1.70
N GLY A 79 -18.27 -11.77 2.82
CA GLY A 79 -17.05 -12.17 3.54
C GLY A 79 -17.35 -13.03 4.76
N ILE A 80 -16.46 -13.97 5.11
CA ILE A 80 -16.66 -14.89 6.23
C ILE A 80 -16.22 -14.27 7.56
N LYS A 81 -16.89 -14.62 8.68
CA LYS A 81 -16.64 -14.04 10.03
C LYS A 81 -15.19 -14.12 10.51
N LYS A 82 -14.40 -15.10 10.05
CA LYS A 82 -12.96 -15.19 10.36
C LYS A 82 -12.13 -14.04 9.74
N GLN A 83 -12.75 -13.12 8.98
CA GLN A 83 -12.07 -12.12 8.16
C GLN A 83 -12.72 -10.73 8.16
N GLU A 84 -12.60 -9.97 9.25
CA GLU A 84 -13.07 -8.57 9.21
C GLU A 84 -12.32 -7.60 8.26
N PRO A 85 -11.10 -7.88 7.71
CA PRO A 85 -10.47 -6.97 6.73
C PRO A 85 -10.48 -7.39 5.24
N VAL A 86 -11.15 -8.48 4.80
CA VAL A 86 -11.11 -8.88 3.37
C VAL A 86 -12.48 -9.34 2.84
N PHE A 87 -13.43 -8.41 2.74
CA PHE A 87 -14.73 -8.66 2.10
C PHE A 87 -14.87 -7.89 0.78
N ARG A 88 -15.76 -8.37 -0.09
CA ARG A 88 -16.04 -7.82 -1.43
C ARG A 88 -17.41 -7.19 -1.50
N TRP A 89 -17.54 -6.09 -2.23
CA TRP A 89 -18.83 -5.44 -2.49
C TRP A 89 -19.50 -6.12 -3.69
N VAL A 90 -20.49 -6.97 -3.46
CA VAL A 90 -21.08 -7.86 -4.49
C VAL A 90 -22.38 -7.35 -5.11
N TRP A 91 -22.95 -6.27 -4.57
CA TRP A 91 -24.13 -5.60 -5.12
C TRP A 91 -24.19 -4.16 -4.64
N GLU A 92 -24.71 -3.23 -5.46
CA GLU A 92 -24.83 -1.81 -5.12
C GLU A 92 -26.17 -1.24 -5.58
N ALA A 93 -26.84 -0.47 -4.71
CA ALA A 93 -28.14 0.12 -5.02
C ALA A 93 -28.02 1.37 -5.90
N ASN A 94 -27.14 2.29 -5.51
CA ASN A 94 -27.08 3.66 -6.01
C ASN A 94 -25.75 3.99 -6.69
N ARG A 95 -25.21 3.05 -7.48
CA ARG A 95 -24.01 3.28 -8.31
C ARG A 95 -24.22 4.52 -9.19
N GLY A 96 -23.24 5.42 -9.15
CA GLY A 96 -23.24 6.72 -9.83
C GLY A 96 -24.15 7.79 -9.25
N LYS A 97 -24.86 7.52 -8.15
CA LYS A 97 -25.71 8.48 -7.44
C LYS A 97 -25.48 8.38 -5.94
N PRO A 98 -24.29 8.79 -5.44
CA PRO A 98 -23.96 8.66 -4.03
C PRO A 98 -24.87 9.54 -3.17
N VAL A 99 -25.12 9.10 -1.94
CA VAL A 99 -25.84 9.85 -0.91
C VAL A 99 -24.85 10.46 0.11
N ARG A 100 -25.29 11.43 0.90
CA ARG A 100 -24.46 12.08 1.93
C ARG A 100 -24.64 11.42 3.30
N GLU A 101 -23.91 11.95 4.28
CA GLU A 101 -24.14 11.68 5.70
C GLU A 101 -25.63 11.88 6.06
N ASN A 102 -26.14 11.07 6.97
CA ASN A 102 -27.53 11.05 7.44
C ASN A 102 -28.58 10.61 6.40
N ALA A 103 -28.15 10.13 5.23
CA ALA A 103 -29.04 9.46 4.29
C ALA A 103 -29.72 8.24 4.94
N VAL A 104 -30.92 7.91 4.48
CA VAL A 104 -31.79 6.92 5.11
C VAL A 104 -32.13 5.79 4.14
N PHE A 105 -31.85 4.56 4.54
CA PHE A 105 -32.37 3.35 3.90
C PHE A 105 -33.53 2.79 4.73
N SER A 106 -34.71 2.62 4.14
CA SER A 106 -35.91 2.24 4.90
C SER A 106 -36.90 1.40 4.10
N LEU A 107 -37.63 0.54 4.79
CA LEU A 107 -38.86 -0.08 4.31
C LEU A 107 -40.05 0.55 5.04
N GLY A 108 -40.91 1.26 4.30
CA GLY A 108 -42.10 1.92 4.84
C GLY A 108 -43.32 0.99 4.93
N ALA A 109 -44.36 1.45 5.64
CA ALA A 109 -45.65 0.75 5.76
C ALA A 109 -46.37 0.57 4.40
N ASP A 110 -46.04 1.40 3.42
CA ASP A 110 -46.52 1.29 2.04
C ASP A 110 -45.86 0.14 1.27
N GLY A 111 -44.83 -0.51 1.83
CA GLY A 111 -44.12 -1.59 1.15
C GLY A 111 -43.07 -1.14 0.15
N ASN A 112 -42.67 0.14 0.15
CA ASN A 112 -41.58 0.62 -0.70
C ASN A 112 -40.25 0.58 0.05
N LEU A 113 -39.23 0.00 -0.58
CA LEU A 113 -37.86 0.00 -0.08
C LEU A 113 -37.13 1.19 -0.71
N VAL A 114 -36.67 2.12 0.12
CA VAL A 114 -36.23 3.45 -0.31
C VAL A 114 -34.86 3.78 0.28
N LEU A 115 -33.99 4.36 -0.54
CA LEU A 115 -32.80 5.10 -0.12
C LEU A 115 -33.00 6.58 -0.46
N ALA A 116 -32.99 7.43 0.56
CA ALA A 116 -33.19 8.87 0.44
C ALA A 116 -32.08 9.66 1.13
N GLU A 117 -31.84 10.88 0.67
CA GLU A 117 -30.99 11.87 1.36
C GLU A 117 -31.62 12.31 2.69
N ALA A 118 -30.85 12.99 3.54
CA ALA A 118 -31.32 13.47 4.83
C ALA A 118 -32.53 14.42 4.76
N ASP A 119 -32.71 15.13 3.63
CA ASP A 119 -33.85 16.00 3.36
C ASP A 119 -35.09 15.25 2.83
N GLY A 120 -35.01 13.93 2.66
CA GLY A 120 -36.08 13.08 2.11
C GLY A 120 -36.04 12.90 0.60
N THR A 121 -35.09 13.50 -0.12
CA THR A 121 -34.95 13.32 -1.57
C THR A 121 -34.61 11.87 -1.90
N VAL A 122 -35.49 11.18 -2.63
CA VAL A 122 -35.30 9.77 -3.01
C VAL A 122 -34.20 9.64 -4.07
N VAL A 123 -33.17 8.86 -3.77
CA VAL A 123 -32.03 8.58 -4.68
C VAL A 123 -32.18 7.21 -5.35
N TRP A 124 -32.72 6.22 -4.63
CA TRP A 124 -33.02 4.89 -5.15
C TRP A 124 -34.26 4.31 -4.47
N GLN A 125 -35.04 3.49 -5.18
CA GLN A 125 -36.20 2.79 -4.62
C GLN A 125 -36.57 1.52 -5.40
N SER A 126 -37.26 0.58 -4.75
CA SER A 126 -37.75 -0.66 -5.36
C SER A 126 -39.01 -0.48 -6.22
N ASN A 127 -39.71 0.65 -6.11
CA ASN A 127 -41.00 0.93 -6.76
C ASN A 127 -42.07 -0.14 -6.41
N THR A 128 -42.15 -0.52 -5.13
CA THR A 128 -43.08 -1.54 -4.62
C THR A 128 -44.19 -0.99 -3.73
N ALA A 129 -44.30 0.33 -3.64
CA ALA A 129 -45.38 1.00 -2.91
C ALA A 129 -46.75 0.42 -3.28
N ASN A 130 -47.51 0.03 -2.25
CA ASN A 130 -48.86 -0.53 -2.31
C ASN A 130 -48.99 -1.83 -3.15
N LYS A 131 -47.89 -2.58 -3.37
CA LYS A 131 -47.92 -3.86 -4.08
C LYS A 131 -48.14 -5.08 -3.17
N GLY A 132 -48.60 -4.86 -1.94
CA GLY A 132 -48.91 -5.90 -0.96
C GLY A 132 -47.68 -6.60 -0.39
N ILE A 133 -46.60 -5.83 -0.17
CA ILE A 133 -45.42 -6.32 0.56
C ILE A 133 -45.79 -6.53 2.02
N VAL A 134 -45.30 -7.62 2.60
CA VAL A 134 -45.45 -7.94 4.02
C VAL A 134 -44.13 -8.02 4.77
N GLY A 135 -42.99 -8.01 4.06
CA GLY A 135 -41.68 -8.03 4.72
C GLY A 135 -40.50 -7.99 3.74
N PHE A 136 -39.32 -7.75 4.31
CA PHE A 136 -38.01 -7.75 3.65
C PHE A 136 -37.14 -8.86 4.25
N GLU A 137 -36.39 -9.56 3.40
CA GLU A 137 -35.48 -10.61 3.85
C GLU A 137 -34.18 -10.62 3.03
N LEU A 138 -33.03 -10.71 3.71
CA LEU A 138 -31.76 -11.05 3.09
C LEU A 138 -31.54 -12.56 3.20
N LEU A 139 -31.55 -13.27 2.07
CA LEU A 139 -31.42 -14.72 2.02
C LEU A 139 -29.97 -15.21 2.17
N PRO A 140 -29.73 -16.48 2.57
CA PRO A 140 -28.39 -17.04 2.73
C PRO A 140 -27.54 -17.07 1.45
N ASN A 141 -28.14 -16.91 0.28
CA ASN A 141 -27.44 -16.79 -1.00
C ASN A 141 -27.13 -15.34 -1.39
N GLY A 142 -27.40 -14.37 -0.50
CA GLY A 142 -27.19 -12.94 -0.74
C GLY A 142 -28.34 -12.24 -1.46
N ASN A 143 -29.43 -12.94 -1.81
CA ASN A 143 -30.58 -12.29 -2.45
C ASN A 143 -31.42 -11.53 -1.41
N MET A 144 -31.50 -10.20 -1.55
CA MET A 144 -32.48 -9.38 -0.84
C MET A 144 -33.82 -9.45 -1.55
N VAL A 145 -34.90 -9.75 -0.82
CA VAL A 145 -36.24 -9.94 -1.39
C VAL A 145 -37.31 -9.17 -0.62
N LEU A 146 -38.31 -8.68 -1.35
CA LEU A 146 -39.57 -8.18 -0.79
C LEU A 146 -40.68 -9.17 -1.15
N ARG A 147 -41.41 -9.66 -0.13
CA ARG A 147 -42.38 -10.76 -0.29
C ARG A 147 -43.81 -10.31 -0.04
N ASP A 148 -44.76 -10.97 -0.69
CA ASP A 148 -46.18 -10.87 -0.35
C ASP A 148 -46.60 -11.88 0.73
N SER A 149 -47.87 -11.82 1.16
CA SER A 149 -48.44 -12.72 2.17
C SER A 149 -48.47 -14.20 1.78
N LYS A 150 -48.26 -14.51 0.49
CA LYS A 150 -48.16 -15.88 -0.03
C LYS A 150 -46.69 -16.34 -0.18
N GLY A 151 -45.73 -15.51 0.24
CA GLY A 151 -44.30 -15.77 0.13
C GLY A 151 -43.73 -15.53 -1.27
N LYS A 152 -44.51 -14.98 -2.22
CA LYS A 152 -44.04 -14.68 -3.57
C LYS A 152 -43.13 -13.45 -3.54
N PHE A 153 -42.02 -13.52 -4.28
CA PHE A 153 -41.11 -12.38 -4.43
C PHE A 153 -41.74 -11.34 -5.37
N ILE A 154 -42.02 -10.17 -4.83
CA ILE A 154 -42.52 -9.01 -5.59
C ILE A 154 -41.33 -8.20 -6.13
N TRP A 155 -40.24 -8.13 -5.37
CA TRP A 155 -38.96 -7.56 -5.79
C TRP A 155 -37.81 -8.42 -5.26
N GLN A 156 -36.72 -8.48 -6.01
CA GLN A 156 -35.49 -9.14 -5.57
C GLN A 156 -34.25 -8.47 -6.17
N SER A 157 -33.17 -8.39 -5.38
CA SER A 157 -31.88 -7.82 -5.81
C SER A 157 -31.25 -8.60 -6.97
N PHE A 158 -31.52 -9.90 -7.06
CA PHE A 158 -30.99 -10.76 -8.11
C PHE A 158 -31.44 -10.37 -9.52
N ASP A 159 -32.53 -9.63 -9.64
CA ASP A 159 -33.00 -9.09 -10.92
C ASP A 159 -32.30 -7.78 -11.32
N TYR A 160 -31.42 -7.24 -10.47
CA TYR A 160 -30.70 -5.98 -10.67
C TYR A 160 -29.21 -6.14 -10.34
N PRO A 161 -28.46 -7.05 -10.99
CA PRO A 161 -27.02 -7.15 -10.79
C PRO A 161 -26.29 -5.90 -11.28
N THR A 162 -25.11 -5.65 -10.72
CA THR A 162 -24.19 -4.58 -11.16
C THR A 162 -23.10 -5.17 -12.06
N ASP A 163 -21.96 -5.54 -11.49
CA ASP A 163 -20.83 -6.20 -12.14
C ASP A 163 -20.66 -7.67 -11.73
N THR A 164 -21.50 -8.13 -10.79
CA THR A 164 -21.32 -9.40 -10.09
C THR A 164 -22.56 -10.29 -10.21
N LEU A 165 -22.34 -11.60 -10.35
CA LEU A 165 -23.35 -12.65 -10.32
C LEU A 165 -23.02 -13.61 -9.16
N LEU A 166 -23.93 -13.77 -8.21
CA LEU A 166 -23.77 -14.69 -7.08
C LEU A 166 -24.21 -16.13 -7.45
N VAL A 167 -23.76 -17.13 -6.69
CA VAL A 167 -24.22 -18.52 -6.86
C VAL A 167 -25.74 -18.59 -6.70
N GLY A 168 -26.41 -19.19 -7.68
CA GLY A 168 -27.87 -19.28 -7.80
C GLY A 168 -28.52 -18.09 -8.50
N GLN A 169 -27.79 -17.02 -8.80
CA GLN A 169 -28.29 -15.89 -9.58
C GLN A 169 -28.21 -16.18 -11.08
N SER A 170 -29.17 -15.65 -11.84
CA SER A 170 -29.21 -15.80 -13.30
C SER A 170 -29.31 -14.47 -14.04
N LEU A 171 -28.65 -14.36 -15.20
CA LEU A 171 -29.06 -13.45 -16.26
C LEU A 171 -30.26 -14.06 -17.00
N ARG A 172 -31.27 -13.25 -17.35
CA ARG A 172 -32.55 -13.72 -17.91
C ARG A 172 -33.11 -12.79 -18.97
N VAL A 173 -33.60 -13.37 -20.07
CA VAL A 173 -34.35 -12.63 -21.10
C VAL A 173 -35.62 -12.05 -20.48
N GLY A 174 -35.93 -10.80 -20.80
CA GLY A 174 -37.07 -10.06 -20.23
C GLY A 174 -36.81 -9.46 -18.84
N ARG A 175 -35.61 -9.64 -18.28
CA ARG A 175 -35.12 -8.93 -17.08
C ARG A 175 -33.75 -8.30 -17.37
N VAL A 176 -32.72 -8.68 -16.63
CA VAL A 176 -31.34 -8.25 -16.87
C VAL A 176 -30.58 -9.33 -17.61
N THR A 177 -29.97 -8.93 -18.72
CA THR A 177 -29.18 -9.80 -19.59
C THR A 177 -27.70 -9.46 -19.56
N LYS A 178 -27.26 -8.51 -18.73
CA LYS A 178 -25.85 -8.07 -18.73
C LYS A 178 -25.32 -7.70 -17.35
N LEU A 179 -23.99 -7.79 -17.23
CA LEU A 179 -23.20 -7.18 -16.16
C LEU A 179 -22.44 -5.99 -16.75
N VAL A 180 -22.23 -4.95 -15.95
CA VAL A 180 -21.49 -3.73 -16.36
C VAL A 180 -20.39 -3.48 -15.35
N SER A 181 -19.14 -3.39 -15.83
CA SER A 181 -17.97 -3.10 -15.01
C SER A 181 -18.11 -1.78 -14.24
N ARG A 182 -17.32 -1.61 -13.18
CA ARG A 182 -17.09 -0.31 -12.55
C ARG A 182 -16.06 0.50 -13.35
N LEU A 183 -16.15 1.83 -13.34
CA LEU A 183 -15.23 2.70 -14.08
C LEU A 183 -13.79 2.68 -13.54
N SER A 184 -13.63 2.84 -12.23
CA SER A 184 -12.31 2.82 -11.59
C SER A 184 -12.44 2.51 -10.10
N VAL A 185 -11.31 2.31 -9.40
CA VAL A 185 -11.27 2.14 -7.95
C VAL A 185 -11.85 3.35 -7.21
N LYS A 186 -11.70 4.56 -7.77
CA LYS A 186 -12.14 5.82 -7.15
C LYS A 186 -13.55 6.23 -7.57
N GLU A 187 -13.89 6.06 -8.84
CA GLU A 187 -15.15 6.54 -9.40
C GLU A 187 -16.18 5.41 -9.40
N ASN A 188 -17.16 5.48 -8.49
CA ASN A 188 -18.25 4.51 -8.45
C ASN A 188 -19.37 4.82 -9.46
N VAL A 189 -19.06 4.66 -10.75
CA VAL A 189 -20.00 4.76 -11.87
C VAL A 189 -19.79 3.57 -12.82
N ASP A 190 -20.74 3.35 -13.72
CA ASP A 190 -20.62 2.34 -14.77
C ASP A 190 -19.38 2.60 -15.64
N GLY A 191 -18.55 1.57 -15.76
CA GLY A 191 -17.38 1.53 -16.62
C GLY A 191 -17.71 1.16 -18.07
N PRO A 192 -16.68 1.08 -18.92
CA PRO A 192 -16.87 0.88 -20.36
C PRO A 192 -17.16 -0.56 -20.75
N TYR A 193 -16.89 -1.55 -19.89
CA TYR A 193 -17.05 -2.97 -20.21
C TYR A 193 -18.42 -3.52 -19.81
N SER A 194 -18.97 -4.39 -20.66
CA SER A 194 -20.17 -5.16 -20.33
C SER A 194 -20.10 -6.60 -20.85
N PHE A 195 -20.59 -7.53 -20.03
CA PHE A 195 -20.79 -8.93 -20.38
C PHE A 195 -22.28 -9.15 -20.61
N VAL A 196 -22.67 -9.61 -21.80
CA VAL A 196 -24.05 -9.62 -22.28
C VAL A 196 -24.45 -11.03 -22.74
N MET A 197 -25.55 -11.53 -22.19
CA MET A 197 -26.26 -12.72 -22.64
C MET A 197 -27.20 -12.34 -23.79
N GLU A 198 -26.89 -12.82 -24.99
CA GLU A 198 -27.73 -12.68 -26.17
C GLU A 198 -28.37 -14.03 -26.52
N PRO A 199 -29.46 -14.07 -27.33
CA PRO A 199 -30.18 -15.31 -27.62
C PRO A 199 -29.31 -16.44 -28.20
N ARG A 200 -28.19 -16.12 -28.86
CA ARG A 200 -27.33 -17.11 -29.53
C ARG A 200 -25.87 -17.11 -29.09
N ARG A 201 -25.46 -16.20 -28.20
CA ARG A 201 -24.05 -16.05 -27.77
C ARG A 201 -23.93 -15.33 -26.43
N LEU A 202 -22.80 -15.53 -25.78
CA LEU A 202 -22.34 -14.70 -24.67
C LEU A 202 -21.25 -13.77 -25.20
N ALA A 203 -21.48 -12.46 -25.07
CA ALA A 203 -20.71 -11.43 -25.77
C ALA A 203 -20.15 -10.41 -24.79
N PHE A 204 -18.96 -9.89 -25.11
CA PHE A 204 -18.34 -8.80 -24.37
C PHE A 204 -18.23 -7.56 -25.23
N TYR A 205 -18.68 -6.45 -24.66
CA TYR A 205 -18.72 -5.17 -25.32
C TYR A 205 -17.91 -4.12 -24.57
N TYR A 206 -17.30 -3.22 -25.34
CA TYR A 206 -16.58 -2.06 -24.86
C TYR A 206 -17.18 -0.77 -25.40
N LYS A 207 -17.53 0.16 -24.50
CA LYS A 207 -18.11 1.45 -24.84
C LYS A 207 -17.06 2.55 -24.68
N ARG A 208 -16.62 3.12 -25.80
CA ARG A 208 -15.72 4.27 -25.82
C ARG A 208 -16.49 5.58 -25.72
N SER A 209 -15.92 6.59 -25.08
CA SER A 209 -16.41 7.97 -25.13
C SER A 209 -16.53 8.42 -26.60
N ASN A 210 -17.66 9.02 -26.95
CA ASN A 210 -18.00 9.51 -28.30
C ASN A 210 -18.37 8.45 -29.36
N VAL A 211 -18.42 7.16 -29.01
CA VAL A 211 -18.95 6.13 -29.91
C VAL A 211 -20.37 5.74 -29.46
N PRO A 212 -21.40 5.89 -30.33
CA PRO A 212 -22.79 5.68 -29.92
C PRO A 212 -23.13 4.19 -29.69
N ARG A 213 -22.40 3.26 -30.31
CA ARG A 213 -22.63 1.81 -30.18
C ARG A 213 -21.41 1.13 -29.51
N PRO A 214 -21.63 0.28 -28.50
CA PRO A 214 -20.56 -0.54 -27.93
C PRO A 214 -19.94 -1.47 -28.97
N ILE A 215 -18.63 -1.68 -28.87
CA ILE A 215 -17.84 -2.51 -29.78
C ILE A 215 -17.73 -3.92 -29.20
N LEU A 216 -18.08 -4.94 -29.98
CA LEU A 216 -17.87 -6.34 -29.62
C LEU A 216 -16.38 -6.66 -29.69
N TYR A 217 -15.77 -7.11 -28.60
CA TYR A 217 -14.35 -7.50 -28.58
C TYR A 217 -14.13 -8.99 -28.34
N TYR A 218 -15.08 -9.69 -27.72
CA TYR A 218 -14.98 -11.13 -27.49
C TYR A 218 -16.34 -11.80 -27.42
N THR A 219 -16.39 -13.07 -27.81
CA THR A 219 -17.54 -13.96 -27.64
C THR A 219 -17.07 -15.30 -27.12
N PHE A 220 -17.84 -15.91 -26.21
CA PHE A 220 -17.58 -17.30 -25.84
C PHE A 220 -17.59 -18.20 -27.09
N PRO A 221 -16.75 -19.25 -27.13
CA PRO A 221 -16.62 -20.14 -28.30
C PRO A 221 -17.81 -21.10 -28.47
N PHE A 222 -18.91 -20.88 -27.73
CA PHE A 222 -20.11 -21.69 -27.77
C PHE A 222 -21.23 -20.94 -28.49
N SER A 223 -21.97 -21.66 -29.34
CA SER A 223 -23.19 -21.16 -29.96
C SER A 223 -24.41 -21.74 -29.26
N TYR A 224 -25.45 -20.92 -29.12
CA TYR A 224 -26.70 -21.31 -28.46
C TYR A 224 -27.88 -21.21 -29.42
N THR A 225 -28.92 -22.00 -29.16
CA THR A 225 -30.11 -22.07 -30.02
C THR A 225 -31.20 -21.09 -29.60
N GLY A 226 -31.21 -20.70 -28.31
CA GLY A 226 -32.14 -19.71 -27.79
C GLY A 226 -32.00 -19.50 -26.28
N LEU A 227 -30.89 -18.88 -25.86
CA LEU A 227 -30.61 -18.57 -24.45
C LEU A 227 -31.75 -17.77 -23.81
N LYS A 228 -32.39 -18.37 -22.81
CA LYS A 228 -33.39 -17.73 -21.94
C LYS A 228 -32.82 -17.35 -20.59
N ASN A 229 -31.91 -18.17 -20.06
CA ASN A 229 -31.23 -17.92 -18.80
C ASN A 229 -29.77 -18.42 -18.82
N LEU A 230 -28.95 -17.78 -18.00
CA LEU A 230 -27.58 -18.18 -17.71
C LEU A 230 -27.38 -18.03 -16.19
N THR A 231 -27.05 -19.12 -15.49
CA THR A 231 -27.01 -19.18 -14.03
C THR A 231 -25.63 -19.60 -13.54
N LEU A 232 -25.07 -18.87 -12.57
CA LEU A 232 -23.89 -19.34 -11.84
C LEU A 232 -24.31 -20.40 -10.83
N LYS A 233 -23.68 -21.58 -10.85
CA LYS A 233 -23.94 -22.64 -9.88
C LYS A 233 -22.66 -23.16 -9.25
N SER A 234 -22.83 -23.71 -8.05
CA SER A 234 -21.85 -24.51 -7.34
C SER A 234 -22.55 -25.79 -6.90
N SER A 235 -22.09 -26.94 -7.38
CA SER A 235 -22.68 -28.25 -7.04
C SER A 235 -21.62 -29.23 -6.57
N PRO A 236 -21.95 -30.10 -5.59
CA PRO A 236 -21.03 -31.15 -5.17
C PRO A 236 -20.89 -32.21 -6.27
N GLY A 237 -19.66 -32.48 -6.70
CA GLY A 237 -19.29 -33.61 -7.55
C GLY A 237 -18.74 -34.79 -6.72
N THR A 238 -18.25 -35.83 -7.39
CA THR A 238 -17.79 -37.07 -6.72
C THR A 238 -16.50 -36.92 -5.91
N ARG A 239 -15.62 -35.99 -6.28
CA ARG A 239 -14.34 -35.73 -5.59
C ARG A 239 -14.01 -34.25 -5.40
N HIS A 240 -14.83 -33.37 -5.97
CA HIS A 240 -14.65 -31.92 -6.02
C HIS A 240 -16.02 -31.28 -6.19
N TYR A 241 -16.17 -30.03 -5.79
CA TYR A 241 -17.28 -29.19 -6.23
C TYR A 241 -17.05 -28.74 -7.66
N GLU A 242 -18.12 -28.48 -8.40
CA GLU A 242 -18.07 -27.92 -9.76
C GLU A 242 -18.68 -26.52 -9.75
N LEU A 243 -17.91 -25.52 -10.19
CA LEU A 243 -18.38 -24.17 -10.44
C LEU A 243 -18.76 -24.05 -11.92
N THR A 244 -20.04 -23.82 -12.20
CA THR A 244 -20.56 -23.85 -13.57
C THR A 244 -21.35 -22.61 -13.96
N LEU A 245 -21.31 -22.27 -15.25
CA LEU A 245 -22.28 -21.42 -15.91
C LEU A 245 -23.27 -22.30 -16.67
N ASP A 246 -24.46 -22.44 -16.10
CA ASP A 246 -25.54 -23.27 -16.64
C ASP A 246 -26.45 -22.44 -17.54
N SER A 247 -26.64 -22.90 -18.77
CA SER A 247 -27.54 -22.30 -19.74
C SER A 247 -28.90 -22.99 -19.80
N SER A 248 -29.93 -22.25 -20.21
CA SER A 248 -31.28 -22.80 -20.45
C SER A 248 -31.33 -23.91 -21.50
N ASP A 249 -30.34 -23.96 -22.39
CA ASP A 249 -30.28 -24.90 -23.51
C ASP A 249 -29.66 -26.24 -23.10
N GLY A 250 -29.36 -26.43 -21.80
CA GLY A 250 -28.81 -27.67 -21.25
C GLY A 250 -27.28 -27.74 -21.25
N ASN A 251 -26.58 -26.74 -21.81
CA ASN A 251 -25.13 -26.67 -21.72
C ASN A 251 -24.70 -26.15 -20.34
N ASN A 252 -23.75 -26.85 -19.70
CA ASN A 252 -23.09 -26.42 -18.47
C ASN A 252 -21.59 -26.19 -18.75
N PHE A 253 -21.16 -24.93 -18.63
CA PHE A 253 -19.74 -24.62 -18.76
C PHE A 253 -19.06 -24.72 -17.38
N ILE A 254 -18.17 -25.69 -17.20
CA ILE A 254 -17.39 -25.84 -15.96
C ILE A 254 -16.23 -24.85 -15.99
N MET A 255 -16.22 -23.91 -15.05
CA MET A 255 -15.18 -22.90 -14.90
C MET A 255 -14.03 -23.37 -14.00
N ASP A 256 -14.35 -24.09 -12.91
CA ASP A 256 -13.35 -24.66 -12.01
C ASP A 256 -13.93 -25.84 -11.20
N ARG A 257 -13.03 -26.64 -10.61
CA ARG A 257 -13.31 -27.82 -9.78
C ARG A 257 -12.64 -27.77 -8.40
N PRO A 258 -13.08 -26.88 -7.49
CA PRO A 258 -12.51 -26.77 -6.16
C PRO A 258 -12.70 -28.06 -5.33
N LYS A 259 -11.69 -28.43 -4.54
CA LYS A 259 -11.72 -29.62 -3.67
C LYS A 259 -12.54 -29.44 -2.39
N TYR A 260 -12.98 -28.22 -2.11
CA TYR A 260 -13.74 -27.82 -0.93
C TYR A 260 -15.08 -27.20 -1.35
N ASN A 261 -15.92 -26.91 -0.36
CA ASN A 261 -17.23 -26.30 -0.58
C ASN A 261 -17.10 -24.90 -1.21
N SER A 262 -17.51 -24.77 -2.47
CA SER A 262 -17.47 -23.52 -3.24
C SER A 262 -18.81 -22.79 -3.32
N THR A 263 -19.77 -23.06 -2.42
CA THR A 263 -21.06 -22.35 -2.43
C THR A 263 -20.93 -20.86 -2.17
N ILE A 264 -19.86 -20.44 -1.48
CA ILE A 264 -19.50 -19.03 -1.30
C ILE A 264 -18.61 -18.59 -2.46
N SER A 265 -19.21 -18.45 -3.64
CA SER A 265 -18.53 -17.99 -4.85
C SER A 265 -19.31 -16.89 -5.55
N PHE A 266 -18.60 -16.10 -6.34
CA PHE A 266 -19.21 -15.11 -7.22
C PHE A 266 -18.41 -14.93 -8.51
N LEU A 267 -19.12 -14.59 -9.58
CA LEU A 267 -18.56 -14.23 -10.88
C LEU A 267 -18.60 -12.71 -11.03
N ARG A 268 -17.50 -12.08 -11.44
CA ARG A 268 -17.40 -10.61 -11.59
C ARG A 268 -16.79 -10.21 -12.91
N LEU A 269 -17.38 -9.19 -13.55
CA LEU A 269 -16.75 -8.42 -14.61
C LEU A 269 -15.91 -7.30 -13.99
N GLY A 270 -14.58 -7.41 -14.08
CA GLY A 270 -13.64 -6.45 -13.50
C GLY A 270 -13.62 -5.10 -14.21
N ILE A 271 -13.02 -4.11 -13.54
CA ILE A 271 -12.75 -2.76 -14.08
C ILE A 271 -11.89 -2.83 -15.36
N ASP A 272 -11.07 -3.86 -15.47
CA ASP A 272 -10.22 -4.14 -16.63
C ASP A 272 -10.97 -4.81 -17.79
N GLY A 273 -12.24 -5.19 -17.61
CA GLY A 273 -13.03 -5.89 -18.63
C GLY A 273 -12.82 -7.41 -18.64
N ASN A 274 -12.11 -7.95 -17.65
CA ASN A 274 -11.92 -9.38 -17.53
C ASN A 274 -13.00 -10.03 -16.65
N LEU A 275 -13.42 -11.25 -16.98
CA LEU A 275 -14.42 -12.00 -16.23
C LEU A 275 -13.73 -13.01 -15.30
N ARG A 276 -14.02 -12.90 -13.99
CA ARG A 276 -13.36 -13.70 -12.95
C ARG A 276 -14.34 -14.42 -12.05
N VAL A 277 -13.96 -15.59 -11.55
CA VAL A 277 -14.66 -16.29 -10.47
C VAL A 277 -13.80 -16.28 -9.22
N PHE A 278 -14.39 -15.84 -8.11
CA PHE A 278 -13.80 -15.88 -6.78
C PHE A 278 -14.57 -16.85 -5.91
N THR A 279 -13.88 -17.61 -5.06
CA THR A 279 -14.47 -18.52 -4.07
C THR A 279 -13.84 -18.27 -2.70
N TYR A 280 -14.62 -18.48 -1.63
CA TYR A 280 -14.11 -18.43 -0.26
C TYR A 280 -13.99 -19.84 0.33
N SER A 281 -12.79 -20.25 0.73
CA SER A 281 -12.55 -21.48 1.47
C SER A 281 -12.84 -21.28 2.97
N GLN A 282 -13.68 -22.12 3.55
CA GLN A 282 -13.97 -22.08 4.99
C GLN A 282 -12.88 -22.78 5.84
N GLU A 283 -11.98 -23.53 5.20
CA GLU A 283 -11.01 -24.40 5.85
C GLU A 283 -9.69 -23.71 6.19
N VAL A 284 -9.44 -22.49 5.68
CA VAL A 284 -8.20 -21.75 5.89
C VAL A 284 -8.40 -20.53 6.79
N ASP A 285 -7.42 -20.27 7.66
CA ASP A 285 -7.47 -19.17 8.63
C ASP A 285 -6.90 -17.84 8.08
N PHE A 286 -6.22 -17.85 6.92
CA PHE A 286 -5.64 -16.66 6.29
C PHE A 286 -5.88 -16.67 4.77
N LEU A 287 -6.39 -15.56 4.21
CA LEU A 287 -6.71 -15.38 2.78
C LEU A 287 -7.53 -16.53 2.13
N PRO A 288 -8.75 -16.81 2.60
CA PRO A 288 -9.66 -17.81 2.06
C PRO A 288 -10.24 -17.44 0.70
N GLU A 289 -10.17 -16.18 0.27
CA GLU A 289 -10.59 -15.79 -1.07
C GLU A 289 -9.54 -16.23 -2.10
N GLU A 290 -9.98 -17.04 -3.05
CA GLU A 290 -9.16 -17.50 -4.17
C GLU A 290 -9.81 -17.12 -5.51
N GLU A 291 -9.02 -16.53 -6.40
CA GLU A 291 -9.39 -16.37 -7.82
C GLU A 291 -9.22 -17.73 -8.50
N ARG A 292 -10.35 -18.31 -8.95
CA ARG A 292 -10.41 -19.68 -9.49
C ARG A 292 -10.49 -19.74 -11.01
N PHE A 293 -11.02 -18.70 -11.63
CA PHE A 293 -11.15 -18.60 -13.07
C PHE A 293 -10.94 -17.16 -13.48
N THR A 294 -10.20 -16.94 -14.57
CA THR A 294 -10.00 -15.63 -15.19
C THR A 294 -9.99 -15.81 -16.69
N LEU A 295 -10.97 -15.22 -17.38
CA LEU A 295 -11.03 -15.21 -18.84
C LEU A 295 -9.75 -14.57 -19.41
N PHE A 296 -9.25 -15.02 -20.55
CA PHE A 296 -7.95 -14.60 -21.13
C PHE A 296 -6.69 -14.91 -20.29
N GLY A 297 -6.83 -15.32 -19.03
CA GLY A 297 -5.71 -15.60 -18.13
C GLY A 297 -5.18 -17.02 -18.28
N LYS A 298 -3.96 -17.27 -17.77
CA LYS A 298 -3.29 -18.59 -17.81
C LYS A 298 -4.13 -19.73 -17.22
N ILE A 299 -4.96 -19.45 -16.21
CA ILE A 299 -5.80 -20.44 -15.52
C ILE A 299 -6.87 -21.02 -16.46
N SER A 300 -7.47 -20.17 -17.33
CA SER A 300 -8.46 -20.62 -18.32
C SER A 300 -7.87 -21.53 -19.42
N ARG A 301 -6.53 -21.61 -19.56
CA ARG A 301 -5.86 -22.38 -20.63
C ARG A 301 -5.40 -23.79 -20.22
N GLY A 302 -5.79 -24.27 -19.04
CA GLY A 302 -5.44 -25.62 -18.62
C GLY A 302 -6.21 -26.69 -19.42
N ASN A 303 -5.51 -27.46 -20.27
CA ASN A 303 -5.86 -28.77 -20.87
C ASN A 303 -7.32 -29.08 -21.33
N ASP A 304 -8.22 -28.11 -21.41
CA ASP A 304 -9.61 -28.28 -21.84
C ASP A 304 -9.78 -28.26 -23.38
N GLY A 305 -8.73 -27.86 -24.10
CA GLY A 305 -8.71 -27.78 -25.57
C GLY A 305 -9.48 -26.59 -26.15
N ILE A 306 -9.92 -25.64 -25.33
CA ILE A 306 -10.72 -24.49 -25.76
C ILE A 306 -9.82 -23.25 -25.94
N ASN A 307 -9.96 -22.57 -27.08
CA ASN A 307 -9.25 -21.31 -27.33
C ASN A 307 -9.99 -20.13 -26.69
N TRP A 308 -9.66 -19.84 -25.43
CA TRP A 308 -10.18 -18.70 -24.66
C TRP A 308 -9.62 -17.34 -25.07
N GLY A 309 -8.73 -17.30 -26.07
CA GLY A 309 -8.04 -16.08 -26.42
C GLY A 309 -6.96 -15.68 -25.43
N ASN A 310 -6.52 -14.42 -25.51
CA ASN A 310 -5.41 -13.90 -24.70
C ASN A 310 -5.68 -12.47 -24.22
N GLU A 311 -4.89 -12.03 -23.23
CA GLU A 311 -5.08 -10.71 -22.62
C GLU A 311 -4.96 -9.57 -23.64
N CYS A 312 -4.27 -9.77 -24.77
CA CYS A 312 -4.18 -8.77 -25.85
C CYS A 312 -5.49 -8.54 -26.61
N GLN A 313 -6.49 -9.40 -26.46
CA GLN A 313 -7.82 -9.16 -27.03
C GLN A 313 -8.64 -8.14 -26.23
N MET A 314 -8.20 -7.78 -25.02
CA MET A 314 -8.90 -6.82 -24.18
C MET A 314 -8.64 -5.39 -24.68
N PRO A 315 -9.69 -4.58 -24.93
CA PRO A 315 -9.60 -3.25 -25.55
C PRO A 315 -8.59 -2.28 -24.94
N ASP A 316 -8.53 -2.15 -23.61
CA ASP A 316 -7.56 -1.27 -22.94
C ASP A 316 -6.44 -2.03 -22.23
N ARG A 317 -6.10 -3.26 -22.66
CA ARG A 317 -5.03 -4.07 -22.02
C ARG A 317 -3.74 -3.27 -21.83
N CYS A 318 -3.36 -2.52 -22.86
CA CYS A 318 -2.15 -1.71 -22.91
C CYS A 318 -2.42 -0.21 -22.90
N GLY A 319 -3.60 0.19 -22.41
CA GLY A 319 -4.08 1.56 -22.49
C GLY A 319 -4.43 2.00 -23.93
N LYS A 320 -4.72 3.29 -24.10
CA LYS A 320 -5.37 3.84 -25.30
C LYS A 320 -4.58 3.70 -26.61
N LEU A 321 -3.25 3.55 -26.53
CA LEU A 321 -2.37 3.47 -27.70
C LEU A 321 -1.40 2.28 -27.61
N GLY A 322 -1.43 1.47 -26.55
CA GLY A 322 -0.43 0.42 -26.40
C GLY A 322 -0.61 -0.74 -27.39
N LEU A 323 0.49 -1.21 -27.97
CA LEU A 323 0.60 -2.44 -28.73
C LEU A 323 0.75 -3.61 -27.78
N CYS A 324 -0.09 -4.62 -27.95
CA CYS A 324 -0.02 -5.86 -27.18
C CYS A 324 0.49 -7.01 -28.06
N GLU A 325 1.56 -7.68 -27.62
CA GLU A 325 2.12 -8.89 -28.23
C GLU A 325 2.40 -9.89 -27.10
N ASP A 326 2.02 -11.16 -27.28
CA ASP A 326 2.23 -12.24 -26.30
C ASP A 326 1.75 -11.91 -24.86
N GLU A 327 0.57 -11.30 -24.74
CA GLU A 327 -0.06 -10.82 -23.47
C GLU A 327 0.68 -9.69 -22.75
N GLN A 328 1.69 -9.11 -23.42
CA GLN A 328 2.52 -8.04 -22.91
C GLN A 328 2.33 -6.77 -23.73
N CYS A 329 2.40 -5.63 -23.04
CA CYS A 329 2.34 -4.33 -23.68
C CYS A 329 3.73 -3.92 -24.14
N VAL A 330 4.00 -4.07 -25.44
CA VAL A 330 5.35 -4.04 -26.01
C VAL A 330 5.76 -2.68 -26.57
N ALA A 331 4.80 -1.85 -26.99
CA ALA A 331 5.09 -0.52 -27.55
C ALA A 331 3.93 0.46 -27.44
N CYS A 332 4.22 1.75 -27.61
CA CYS A 332 3.23 2.79 -27.84
C CYS A 332 3.57 3.52 -29.15
N PRO A 333 2.67 3.60 -30.14
CA PRO A 333 2.81 4.44 -31.31
C PRO A 333 2.89 5.91 -30.93
N THR A 334 3.84 6.61 -31.54
CA THR A 334 3.99 8.07 -31.49
C THR A 334 4.14 8.62 -32.90
N GLU A 335 4.03 9.94 -33.05
CA GLU A 335 4.23 10.63 -34.33
C GLU A 335 5.63 10.39 -34.95
N ASN A 336 6.61 10.00 -34.12
CA ASN A 336 7.98 9.69 -34.53
C ASN A 336 8.26 8.18 -34.65
N GLY A 337 7.24 7.32 -34.62
CA GLY A 337 7.37 5.86 -34.69
C GLY A 337 6.93 5.13 -33.41
N LEU A 338 7.23 3.84 -33.32
CA LEU A 338 6.93 3.01 -32.14
C LEU A 338 7.95 3.29 -31.03
N ILE A 339 7.49 3.70 -29.85
CA ILE A 339 8.30 3.69 -28.62
C ILE A 339 8.05 2.35 -27.93
N GLY A 340 8.92 1.37 -28.16
CA GLY A 340 8.81 0.02 -27.57
C GLY A 340 9.57 -1.06 -28.34
N TRP A 341 9.83 -2.18 -27.67
CA TRP A 341 10.87 -3.16 -28.02
C TRP A 341 10.32 -4.37 -28.79
N SER A 342 11.08 -4.84 -29.78
CA SER A 342 10.83 -6.08 -30.53
C SER A 342 11.20 -7.34 -29.75
N LYS A 343 10.44 -8.41 -30.02
CA LYS A 343 10.53 -9.88 -29.76
C LYS A 343 11.77 -10.55 -29.11
N GLU A 344 12.90 -9.89 -28.93
CA GLU A 344 14.14 -10.49 -28.39
C GLU A 344 14.35 -10.30 -26.88
N ASN A 345 13.50 -9.55 -26.17
CA ASN A 345 13.72 -9.25 -24.74
C ASN A 345 12.47 -9.54 -23.89
N TYR A 346 12.16 -10.82 -23.76
CA TYR A 346 11.11 -11.39 -22.91
C TYR A 346 11.29 -10.91 -21.45
N HIS A 347 10.18 -10.51 -20.80
CA HIS A 347 10.04 -10.00 -19.42
C HIS A 347 9.94 -8.46 -19.31
N ARG A 348 8.72 -7.94 -19.06
CA ARG A 348 8.31 -7.29 -17.78
C ARG A 348 7.18 -6.21 -17.92
N MET A 349 6.64 -5.74 -16.78
CA MET A 349 5.71 -4.60 -16.54
C MET A 349 6.21 -3.18 -16.90
N SER A 350 5.54 -2.41 -17.76
CA SER A 350 5.91 -1.05 -18.23
C SER A 350 6.80 -0.22 -17.28
N GLY A 351 8.08 -0.09 -17.65
CA GLY A 351 9.14 0.66 -16.94
C GLY A 351 10.51 0.38 -17.56
N ILE A 352 11.58 1.05 -17.09
CA ILE A 352 12.97 0.67 -17.41
C ILE A 352 13.42 -0.33 -16.35
N TYR A 353 13.85 -1.51 -16.77
CA TYR A 353 13.84 -2.66 -15.88
C TYR A 353 14.71 -3.87 -16.32
N ASN A 354 15.10 -4.80 -15.42
CA ASN A 354 15.92 -6.04 -15.70
C ASN A 354 15.41 -7.41 -15.15
N ASP A 355 15.89 -8.04 -14.07
CA ASP A 355 15.12 -9.07 -13.28
C ASP A 355 14.84 -8.65 -11.82
N LEU A 356 15.69 -7.76 -11.29
CA LEU A 356 15.69 -7.33 -9.89
C LEU A 356 15.37 -5.84 -9.69
N PHE A 357 15.49 -5.01 -10.73
CA PHE A 357 15.41 -3.55 -10.60
C PHE A 357 14.37 -2.94 -11.53
N ASN A 358 13.52 -2.05 -11.04
CA ASN A 358 12.48 -1.36 -11.81
C ASN A 358 12.54 0.16 -11.57
N LEU A 359 12.79 0.95 -12.61
CA LEU A 359 12.72 2.40 -12.55
C LEU A 359 11.31 2.89 -12.88
N GLY A 360 10.72 3.67 -12.00
CA GLY A 360 9.39 4.24 -12.21
C GLY A 360 9.04 5.38 -11.26
N PHE A 361 7.84 5.92 -11.45
CA PHE A 361 7.26 6.92 -10.57
C PHE A 361 6.57 6.24 -9.39
N TYR A 362 6.89 6.67 -8.18
CA TYR A 362 6.23 6.19 -6.97
C TYR A 362 5.63 7.37 -6.21
N ASN A 363 4.44 7.14 -5.63
CA ASN A 363 3.68 8.15 -4.91
C ASN A 363 4.09 8.15 -3.43
N THR A 364 4.45 9.34 -2.91
CA THR A 364 4.72 9.55 -1.47
C THR A 364 3.53 10.17 -0.74
N THR A 365 2.78 11.04 -1.44
CA THR A 365 1.57 11.72 -0.99
C THR A 365 0.69 12.04 -2.22
N PRO A 366 -0.65 12.19 -2.07
CA PRO A 366 -1.53 12.44 -3.22
C PRO A 366 -1.02 13.56 -4.15
N ASN A 367 -0.94 13.26 -5.45
CA ASN A 367 -0.41 14.13 -6.51
C ASN A 367 1.08 14.53 -6.39
N ALA A 368 1.87 13.79 -5.61
CA ALA A 368 3.32 13.98 -5.49
C ALA A 368 4.06 12.67 -5.79
N TYR A 369 4.81 12.67 -6.89
CA TYR A 369 5.53 11.51 -7.40
C TYR A 369 7.04 11.72 -7.33
N THR A 370 7.76 10.67 -7.03
CA THR A 370 9.22 10.63 -7.10
C THR A 370 9.63 9.57 -8.11
N LEU A 371 10.60 9.89 -8.96
CA LEU A 371 11.25 8.92 -9.82
C LEU A 371 12.28 8.13 -9.00
N ALA A 372 12.07 6.82 -8.89
CA ALA A 372 12.93 5.94 -8.12
C ALA A 372 13.22 4.62 -8.81
N LEU A 373 14.41 4.08 -8.51
CA LEU A 373 14.76 2.70 -8.81
C LEU A 373 14.32 1.82 -7.66
N LEU A 374 13.39 0.92 -7.93
CA LEU A 374 12.92 -0.11 -7.03
C LEU A 374 13.76 -1.38 -7.21
N PHE A 375 13.96 -2.10 -6.12
CA PHE A 375 14.64 -3.39 -6.04
C PHE A 375 13.68 -4.44 -5.49
N GLY A 376 13.51 -5.53 -6.22
CA GLY A 376 12.59 -6.62 -5.89
C GLY A 376 12.38 -7.56 -7.08
N SER A 377 12.11 -8.83 -6.79
CA SER A 377 11.84 -9.87 -7.80
C SER A 377 10.38 -9.77 -8.28
N MET A 378 10.17 -9.54 -9.58
CA MET A 378 8.82 -9.46 -10.15
C MET A 378 8.05 -10.78 -10.06
N ASP A 379 8.75 -11.92 -10.18
CA ASP A 379 8.11 -13.24 -10.22
C ASP A 379 7.62 -13.76 -8.85
N ARG A 380 7.96 -13.09 -7.75
CA ARG A 380 7.83 -13.66 -6.39
C ARG A 380 6.90 -12.92 -5.44
N LYS A 381 6.01 -12.05 -5.94
CA LYS A 381 5.18 -11.16 -5.09
C LYS A 381 6.02 -10.44 -4.02
N ALA A 382 7.28 -10.14 -4.33
CA ALA A 382 8.24 -9.58 -3.38
C ALA A 382 7.91 -8.12 -3.07
N VAL A 383 8.18 -7.70 -1.83
CA VAL A 383 8.07 -6.30 -1.45
C VAL A 383 9.19 -5.52 -2.15
N PHE A 384 8.82 -4.56 -3.00
CA PHE A 384 9.79 -3.68 -3.66
C PHE A 384 10.34 -2.64 -2.68
N ARG A 385 11.66 -2.42 -2.70
CA ARG A 385 12.36 -1.38 -1.95
C ARG A 385 12.92 -0.35 -2.91
N TRP A 386 12.64 0.94 -2.72
CA TRP A 386 13.38 1.98 -3.43
C TRP A 386 14.85 1.93 -3.01
N VAL A 387 15.79 1.90 -3.94
CA VAL A 387 17.24 1.86 -3.68
C VAL A 387 17.97 3.07 -4.26
N TRP A 388 17.30 3.88 -5.07
CA TRP A 388 17.81 5.13 -5.63
C TRP A 388 16.66 6.07 -5.99
N GLU A 389 16.86 7.39 -5.91
CA GLU A 389 15.83 8.40 -6.20
C GLU A 389 16.44 9.62 -6.90
N ALA A 390 15.78 10.12 -7.94
CA ALA A 390 16.27 11.25 -8.72
C ALA A 390 15.97 12.60 -8.05
N ASN A 391 14.72 12.77 -7.59
CA ASN A 391 14.15 14.06 -7.21
C ASN A 391 13.66 14.07 -5.76
N ARG A 392 14.44 13.50 -4.84
CA ARG A 392 14.16 13.54 -3.40
C ARG A 392 14.00 15.00 -2.93
N GLY A 393 12.93 15.27 -2.21
CA GLY A 393 12.52 16.60 -1.73
C GLY A 393 11.95 17.54 -2.79
N LYS A 394 11.83 17.09 -4.04
CA LYS A 394 11.25 17.84 -5.16
C LYS A 394 10.30 16.94 -5.95
N PRO A 395 9.17 16.52 -5.37
CA PRO A 395 8.24 15.64 -6.06
C PRO A 395 7.66 16.34 -7.29
N VAL A 396 7.34 15.55 -8.31
CA VAL A 396 6.64 15.99 -9.52
C VAL A 396 5.14 15.69 -9.43
N ARG A 397 4.32 16.36 -10.24
CA ARG A 397 2.87 16.12 -10.28
C ARG A 397 2.50 15.01 -11.28
N GLU A 398 1.21 14.73 -11.36
CA GLU A 398 0.65 13.83 -12.37
C GLU A 398 1.01 14.34 -13.79
N ASN A 399 1.25 13.40 -14.71
CA ASN A 399 1.70 13.64 -16.09
C ASN A 399 3.15 14.18 -16.22
N ALA A 400 3.95 14.15 -15.17
CA ALA A 400 5.39 14.37 -15.28
C ALA A 400 6.06 13.32 -16.18
N VAL A 401 7.11 13.72 -16.89
CA VAL A 401 7.75 12.93 -17.94
C VAL A 401 9.23 12.77 -17.65
N LEU A 402 9.71 11.52 -17.69
CA LEU A 402 11.12 11.21 -17.86
C LEU A 402 11.41 11.05 -19.34
N SER A 403 12.31 11.85 -19.89
CA SER A 403 12.65 11.87 -21.31
C SER A 403 14.17 11.77 -21.51
N PHE A 404 14.58 11.05 -22.54
CA PHE A 404 15.96 11.03 -23.02
C PHE A 404 16.01 11.79 -24.35
N GLY A 405 16.59 12.99 -24.32
CA GLY A 405 16.61 13.92 -25.45
C GLY A 405 17.60 13.52 -26.54
N THR A 406 17.40 14.07 -27.74
CA THR A 406 18.34 13.91 -28.88
C THR A 406 19.70 14.57 -28.64
N ASP A 407 19.78 15.47 -27.65
CA ASP A 407 21.02 16.05 -27.14
C ASP A 407 21.79 15.09 -26.20
N GLY A 408 21.23 13.92 -25.88
CA GLY A 408 21.82 12.96 -24.97
C GLY A 408 21.62 13.28 -23.49
N ASN A 409 20.67 14.15 -23.14
CA ASN A 409 20.31 14.48 -21.75
C ASN A 409 19.14 13.62 -21.27
N LEU A 410 19.23 13.09 -20.03
CA LEU A 410 18.10 12.44 -19.36
C LEU A 410 17.45 13.45 -18.43
N VAL A 411 16.18 13.78 -18.68
CA VAL A 411 15.46 14.89 -18.06
C VAL A 411 14.15 14.41 -17.46
N LEU A 412 13.95 14.71 -16.17
CA LEU A 412 12.67 14.61 -15.50
C LEU A 412 12.04 16.00 -15.44
N ALA A 413 10.87 16.16 -16.06
CA ALA A 413 10.14 17.41 -16.11
C ALA A 413 8.67 17.25 -15.71
N GLU A 414 8.07 18.33 -15.22
CA GLU A 414 6.63 18.46 -15.04
C GLU A 414 5.89 18.44 -16.38
N ALA A 415 4.56 18.29 -16.34
CA ALA A 415 3.71 18.27 -17.53
C ALA A 415 3.78 19.58 -18.35
N ASP A 416 4.13 20.71 -17.72
CA ASP A 416 4.34 22.00 -18.38
C ASP A 416 5.74 22.20 -18.97
N GLY A 417 6.61 21.18 -18.85
CA GLY A 417 8.00 21.22 -19.31
C GLY A 417 9.01 21.74 -18.26
N THR A 418 8.57 22.12 -17.05
CA THR A 418 9.49 22.56 -15.99
C THR A 418 10.43 21.43 -15.57
N VAL A 419 11.73 21.62 -15.77
CA VAL A 419 12.75 20.62 -15.40
C VAL A 419 12.93 20.54 -13.89
N VAL A 420 12.71 19.36 -13.32
CA VAL A 420 12.88 19.09 -11.87
C VAL A 420 14.20 18.39 -11.58
N TRP A 421 14.63 17.50 -12.47
CA TRP A 421 15.93 16.82 -12.37
C TRP A 421 16.48 16.52 -13.77
N GLN A 422 17.81 16.50 -13.92
CA GLN A 422 18.45 16.09 -15.16
C GLN A 422 19.86 15.53 -14.93
N SER A 423 20.34 14.68 -15.85
CA SER A 423 21.69 14.10 -15.81
C SER A 423 22.80 15.11 -16.15
N ASN A 424 22.47 16.27 -16.72
CA ASN A 424 23.41 17.28 -17.21
C ASN A 424 24.39 16.70 -18.25
N THR A 425 23.88 15.89 -19.18
CA THR A 425 24.68 15.22 -20.22
C THR A 425 24.42 15.73 -21.63
N ALA A 426 23.61 16.79 -21.77
CA ALA A 426 23.36 17.47 -23.04
C ALA A 426 24.68 17.75 -23.78
N ASN A 427 24.73 17.34 -25.05
CA ASN A 427 25.83 17.51 -25.99
C ASN A 427 27.17 16.90 -25.53
N LYS A 428 27.18 15.97 -24.57
CA LYS A 428 28.39 15.25 -24.12
C LYS A 428 28.65 13.95 -24.90
N GLY A 429 28.00 13.77 -26.04
CA GLY A 429 28.17 12.60 -26.92
C GLY A 429 27.49 11.33 -26.40
N VAL A 430 26.49 11.45 -25.52
CA VAL A 430 25.68 10.32 -25.07
C VAL A 430 24.79 9.84 -26.21
N VAL A 431 24.82 8.54 -26.48
CA VAL A 431 23.99 7.90 -27.52
C VAL A 431 23.07 6.83 -26.95
N ARG A 432 23.26 6.42 -25.69
CA ARG A 432 22.51 5.31 -25.09
C ARG A 432 22.27 5.54 -23.60
N PHE A 433 21.04 5.26 -23.17
CA PHE A 433 20.64 5.06 -21.78
C PHE A 433 20.37 3.57 -21.52
N GLU A 434 20.82 3.03 -20.39
CA GLU A 434 20.73 1.61 -20.06
C GLU A 434 20.61 1.39 -18.54
N LEU A 435 19.74 0.47 -18.10
CA LEU A 435 19.73 -0.03 -16.72
C LEU A 435 20.40 -1.41 -16.68
N LEU A 436 21.57 -1.49 -16.06
CA LEU A 436 22.34 -2.72 -15.94
C LEU A 436 21.73 -3.68 -14.92
N SER A 437 22.03 -4.98 -15.02
CA SER A 437 21.59 -6.03 -14.08
C SER A 437 22.03 -5.80 -12.63
N SER A 438 23.06 -4.98 -12.42
CA SER A 438 23.53 -4.52 -11.11
C SER A 438 22.66 -3.45 -10.46
N GLY A 439 21.68 -2.90 -11.18
CA GLY A 439 20.89 -1.74 -10.75
C GLY A 439 21.53 -0.39 -11.10
N ASN A 440 22.68 -0.38 -11.77
CA ASN A 440 23.32 0.86 -12.21
C ASN A 440 22.65 1.38 -13.48
N MET A 441 22.10 2.58 -13.44
CA MET A 441 21.59 3.29 -14.61
C MET A 441 22.70 4.10 -15.22
N VAL A 442 22.96 3.92 -16.51
CA VAL A 442 24.14 4.47 -17.17
C VAL A 442 23.78 5.18 -18.47
N LEU A 443 24.50 6.28 -18.73
CA LEU A 443 24.49 6.98 -20.01
C LEU A 443 25.86 6.77 -20.66
N ARG A 444 25.87 6.25 -21.89
CA ARG A 444 27.10 5.88 -22.61
C ARG A 444 27.28 6.65 -23.91
N ASP A 445 28.55 6.88 -24.27
CA ASP A 445 28.90 7.34 -25.61
C ASP A 445 28.95 6.19 -26.63
N SER A 446 29.20 6.51 -27.90
CA SER A 446 29.26 5.52 -29.00
C SER A 446 30.40 4.52 -28.87
N LYS A 447 31.39 4.78 -28.02
CA LYS A 447 32.50 3.87 -27.69
C LYS A 447 32.20 3.02 -26.46
N GLY A 448 31.00 3.14 -25.88
CA GLY A 448 30.57 2.43 -24.68
C GLY A 448 31.09 3.01 -23.37
N LYS A 449 31.75 4.18 -23.37
CA LYS A 449 32.28 4.82 -22.16
C LYS A 449 31.13 5.40 -21.34
N PHE A 450 31.19 5.24 -20.01
CA PHE A 450 30.26 5.88 -19.09
C PHE A 450 30.46 7.40 -19.06
N ILE A 451 29.41 8.13 -19.44
CA ILE A 451 29.33 9.59 -19.31
C ILE A 451 28.64 9.98 -18.00
N TRP A 452 27.61 9.22 -17.61
CA TRP A 452 26.90 9.37 -16.33
C TRP A 452 26.48 8.00 -15.80
N GLN A 453 26.40 7.87 -14.48
CA GLN A 453 25.91 6.65 -13.83
C GLN A 453 25.22 6.95 -12.49
N SER A 454 24.13 6.25 -12.17
CA SER A 454 23.39 6.44 -10.90
C SER A 454 24.22 6.03 -9.68
N PHE A 455 25.17 5.11 -9.86
CA PHE A 455 26.09 4.71 -8.79
C PHE A 455 26.98 5.85 -8.30
N ASP A 456 27.17 6.90 -9.11
CA ASP A 456 27.88 8.13 -8.73
C ASP A 456 26.97 9.15 -8.03
N TYR A 457 25.73 8.79 -7.70
CA TYR A 457 24.76 9.65 -6.99
C TYR A 457 23.85 8.81 -6.08
N PRO A 458 24.37 8.03 -5.12
CA PRO A 458 23.54 7.25 -4.21
C PRO A 458 22.69 8.15 -3.32
N THR A 459 21.61 7.57 -2.79
CA THR A 459 20.71 8.23 -1.83
C THR A 459 20.99 7.74 -0.41
N ASP A 460 20.21 6.80 0.11
CA ASP A 460 20.37 6.17 1.43
C ASP A 460 20.94 4.74 1.35
N THR A 461 21.13 4.23 0.13
CA THR A 461 21.40 2.81 -0.13
C THR A 461 22.67 2.63 -0.96
N LEU A 462 23.46 1.60 -0.64
CA LEU A 462 24.62 1.12 -1.37
C LEU A 462 24.36 -0.33 -1.81
N LEU A 463 24.30 -0.57 -3.13
CA LEU A 463 24.07 -1.90 -3.70
C LEU A 463 25.36 -2.74 -3.74
N VAL A 464 25.23 -4.07 -3.79
CA VAL A 464 26.38 -4.96 -4.02
C VAL A 464 27.03 -4.60 -5.37
N GLY A 465 28.35 -4.39 -5.35
CA GLY A 465 29.14 -3.94 -6.49
C GLY A 465 29.25 -2.41 -6.62
N GLN A 466 28.46 -1.63 -5.88
CA GLN A 466 28.58 -0.17 -5.85
C GLN A 466 29.71 0.27 -4.91
N SER A 467 30.38 1.37 -5.27
CA SER A 467 31.47 1.95 -4.47
C SER A 467 31.18 3.41 -4.09
N LEU A 468 31.44 3.77 -2.84
CA LEU A 468 31.74 5.16 -2.45
C LEU A 468 33.17 5.49 -2.92
N ARG A 469 33.40 6.71 -3.41
CA ARG A 469 34.67 7.18 -3.98
C ARG A 469 34.98 8.62 -3.54
N VAL A 470 36.16 8.86 -2.99
CA VAL A 470 36.56 10.20 -2.51
C VAL A 470 36.50 11.26 -3.62
N SER A 471 36.73 10.88 -4.88
CA SER A 471 36.74 11.80 -6.01
C SER A 471 35.35 12.23 -6.51
N ARG A 472 34.26 11.61 -6.05
CA ARG A 472 32.89 11.90 -6.54
C ARG A 472 31.84 11.80 -5.43
N VAL A 473 31.70 10.59 -4.87
CA VAL A 473 30.63 10.20 -3.95
C VAL A 473 31.21 9.77 -2.64
N THR A 474 30.98 10.54 -1.60
CA THR A 474 31.53 10.22 -0.29
C THR A 474 30.50 9.76 0.71
N LYS A 475 29.20 9.85 0.43
CA LYS A 475 28.20 9.62 1.48
C LYS A 475 26.86 9.05 1.04
N LEU A 476 26.19 8.41 1.98
CA LEU A 476 24.75 8.13 1.99
C LEU A 476 24.05 9.09 2.94
N ILE A 477 22.82 9.49 2.64
CA ILE A 477 21.99 10.36 3.49
C ILE A 477 20.67 9.65 3.77
N SER A 478 20.33 9.51 5.04
CA SER A 478 19.08 8.86 5.45
C SER A 478 17.88 9.63 4.90
N ARG A 479 16.72 8.98 4.85
CA ARG A 479 15.45 9.69 4.69
C ARG A 479 14.98 10.26 6.03
N LEU A 480 14.19 11.33 6.01
CA LEU A 480 13.55 11.87 7.20
C LEU A 480 12.48 10.94 7.78
N SER A 481 11.54 10.47 6.96
CA SER A 481 10.49 9.52 7.38
C SER A 481 9.92 8.75 6.19
N ILE A 482 9.10 7.72 6.44
CA ILE A 482 8.40 6.98 5.38
C ILE A 482 7.45 7.89 4.59
N LYS A 483 6.86 8.90 5.23
CA LYS A 483 5.86 9.80 4.63
C LYS A 483 6.49 10.99 3.91
N GLU A 484 7.60 11.48 4.43
CA GLU A 484 8.28 12.68 3.91
C GLU A 484 9.53 12.26 3.13
N ASN A 485 9.43 12.33 1.81
CA ASN A 485 10.55 12.01 0.93
C ASN A 485 11.55 13.17 0.82
N VAL A 486 12.20 13.49 1.93
CA VAL A 486 13.27 14.49 2.04
C VAL A 486 14.47 13.87 2.75
N ASP A 487 15.63 14.49 2.57
CA ASP A 487 16.84 14.09 3.30
C ASP A 487 16.64 14.25 4.81
N GLY A 488 16.97 13.19 5.54
CA GLY A 488 16.99 13.13 6.98
C GLY A 488 18.30 13.68 7.56
N PRO A 489 18.42 13.64 8.89
CA PRO A 489 19.56 14.26 9.58
C PRO A 489 20.82 13.38 9.59
N HIS A 490 20.72 12.09 9.24
CA HIS A 490 21.83 11.15 9.35
C HIS A 490 22.59 11.00 8.03
N SER A 491 23.91 10.87 8.10
CA SER A 491 24.72 10.53 6.93
C SER A 491 25.87 9.59 7.25
N PHE A 492 26.13 8.65 6.34
CA PHE A 492 27.27 7.74 6.39
C PHE A 492 28.31 8.24 5.41
N VAL A 493 29.47 8.65 5.90
CA VAL A 493 30.47 9.38 5.13
C VAL A 493 31.80 8.63 5.13
N MET A 494 32.35 8.48 3.93
CA MET A 494 33.70 8.03 3.67
C MET A 494 34.63 9.23 3.49
N GLU A 495 35.60 9.33 4.37
CA GLU A 495 36.67 10.32 4.32
C GLU A 495 38.02 9.64 4.09
N PRO A 496 39.07 10.34 3.63
CA PRO A 496 40.36 9.72 3.32
C PRO A 496 40.99 8.93 4.48
N LYS A 497 40.68 9.28 5.74
CA LYS A 497 41.28 8.67 6.93
C LYS A 497 40.27 7.98 7.85
N ARG A 498 38.96 8.07 7.59
CA ARG A 498 37.93 7.47 8.46
C ARG A 498 36.64 7.17 7.71
N LEU A 499 35.90 6.19 8.21
CA LEU A 499 34.47 6.02 7.95
C LEU A 499 33.70 6.47 9.18
N ALA A 500 32.66 7.29 8.99
CA ALA A 500 31.93 7.87 10.10
C ALA A 500 30.44 8.00 9.81
N LEU A 501 29.64 7.93 10.88
CA LEU A 501 28.25 8.34 10.86
C LEU A 501 28.11 9.72 11.51
N TYR A 502 27.33 10.57 10.85
CA TYR A 502 27.10 11.96 11.22
C TYR A 502 25.64 12.24 11.45
N TYR A 503 25.36 13.06 12.45
CA TYR A 503 24.05 13.61 12.72
C TYR A 503 24.06 15.12 12.53
N LYS A 504 23.12 15.65 11.73
CA LYS A 504 22.93 17.08 11.51
C LYS A 504 21.68 17.55 12.25
N SER A 505 21.92 18.22 13.38
CA SER A 505 20.89 18.96 14.10
C SER A 505 20.29 20.07 13.25
N SER A 506 18.98 20.30 13.37
CA SER A 506 18.32 21.49 12.83
C SER A 506 18.78 22.78 13.54
N ASN A 507 19.14 22.65 14.83
CA ASN A 507 19.59 23.76 15.67
C ASN A 507 21.11 23.91 15.70
N GLY A 508 21.85 22.93 15.18
CA GLY A 508 23.32 22.97 15.13
C GLY A 508 23.88 23.64 13.86
N PRO A 509 25.07 24.24 13.94
CA PRO A 509 25.71 24.87 12.78
C PRO A 509 26.39 23.86 11.84
N ARG A 510 26.79 22.68 12.35
CA ARG A 510 27.54 21.66 11.61
C ARG A 510 27.09 20.25 12.04
N PRO A 511 27.20 19.24 11.15
CA PRO A 511 27.02 17.85 11.53
C PRO A 511 28.08 17.40 12.54
N VAL A 512 27.71 16.51 13.45
CA VAL A 512 28.56 15.95 14.49
C VAL A 512 28.70 14.44 14.30
N VAL A 513 29.87 13.89 14.60
CA VAL A 513 30.11 12.45 14.49
C VAL A 513 29.48 11.75 15.69
N TYR A 514 28.68 10.72 15.46
CA TYR A 514 28.17 9.86 16.54
C TYR A 514 28.73 8.44 16.50
N TYR A 515 29.47 8.08 15.44
CA TYR A 515 30.16 6.81 15.35
C TYR A 515 31.31 6.84 14.34
N THR A 516 32.42 6.17 14.67
CA THR A 516 33.53 5.92 13.75
C THR A 516 33.88 4.44 13.74
N PHE A 517 34.13 3.89 12.56
CA PHE A 517 34.51 2.48 12.44
C PHE A 517 35.95 2.27 12.95
N PRO A 518 36.23 1.21 13.74
CA PRO A 518 37.54 0.96 14.34
C PRO A 518 38.53 0.37 13.32
N ILE A 519 38.68 1.02 12.18
CA ILE A 519 39.50 0.56 11.06
C ILE A 519 40.46 1.67 10.68
N SER A 520 41.76 1.35 10.70
CA SER A 520 42.82 2.28 10.30
C SER A 520 43.00 2.24 8.78
N TYR A 521 42.77 3.38 8.13
CA TYR A 521 42.91 3.49 6.67
C TYR A 521 44.09 4.36 6.29
N LYS A 522 44.92 3.87 5.36
CA LYS A 522 46.04 4.63 4.78
C LYS A 522 45.61 5.28 3.45
N GLY A 523 44.61 6.16 3.53
CA GLY A 523 44.11 6.89 2.35
C GLY A 523 43.03 6.13 1.59
N LEU A 524 41.81 6.15 2.11
CA LEU A 524 40.62 5.64 1.44
C LEU A 524 40.44 6.33 0.09
N LYS A 525 40.42 5.55 -1.00
CA LYS A 525 40.04 6.04 -2.34
C LYS A 525 38.64 5.57 -2.71
N ASN A 526 38.32 4.32 -2.39
CA ASN A 526 37.00 3.75 -2.56
C ASN A 526 36.63 2.75 -1.45
N LEU A 527 35.32 2.56 -1.26
CA LEU A 527 34.74 1.57 -0.38
C LEU A 527 33.60 0.88 -1.14
N THR A 528 33.69 -0.43 -1.33
CA THR A 528 32.76 -1.20 -2.17
C THR A 528 32.05 -2.26 -1.34
N LEU A 529 30.73 -2.35 -1.46
CA LEU A 529 29.98 -3.48 -0.90
C LEU A 529 30.15 -4.69 -1.83
N LYS A 530 30.63 -5.82 -1.28
CA LYS A 530 30.81 -7.07 -2.04
C LYS A 530 30.09 -8.22 -1.36
N SER A 531 29.54 -9.10 -2.20
CA SER A 531 29.16 -10.46 -1.82
C SER A 531 30.09 -11.42 -2.56
N SER A 532 30.74 -12.31 -1.82
CA SER A 532 31.67 -13.29 -2.36
C SER A 532 31.26 -14.71 -1.96
N PRO A 533 31.29 -15.69 -2.88
CA PRO A 533 31.11 -17.09 -2.53
C PRO A 533 32.37 -17.64 -1.85
N GLU A 534 32.24 -18.09 -0.59
CA GLU A 534 33.23 -18.92 0.13
C GLU A 534 32.52 -20.22 0.61
N THR A 535 32.96 -20.85 1.70
CA THR A 535 32.22 -21.98 2.34
C THR A 535 30.84 -21.55 2.87
N MET A 536 30.69 -20.27 3.19
CA MET A 536 29.44 -19.52 3.33
C MET A 536 29.61 -18.23 2.53
N TYR A 537 28.52 -17.65 2.01
CA TYR A 537 28.62 -16.34 1.37
C TYR A 537 29.08 -15.29 2.38
N LYS A 538 29.81 -14.28 1.91
CA LYS A 538 30.41 -13.27 2.76
C LYS A 538 30.08 -11.87 2.28
N LEU A 539 29.36 -11.11 3.11
CA LEU A 539 29.04 -9.70 2.85
C LEU A 539 30.11 -8.81 3.49
N THR A 540 30.80 -8.03 2.66
CA THR A 540 31.95 -7.23 3.09
C THR A 540 31.93 -5.82 2.51
N LEU A 541 32.37 -4.86 3.32
CA LEU A 541 32.84 -3.57 2.81
C LEU A 541 34.34 -3.67 2.56
N VAL A 542 34.74 -3.58 1.29
CA VAL A 542 36.14 -3.68 0.86
C VAL A 542 36.65 -2.30 0.48
N SER A 543 37.75 -1.91 1.10
CA SER A 543 38.46 -0.66 0.85
C SER A 543 39.51 -0.81 -0.24
N SER A 544 39.84 0.30 -0.91
CA SER A 544 40.92 0.40 -1.90
C SER A 544 42.32 0.02 -1.39
N ASP A 545 42.56 0.09 -0.07
CA ASP A 545 43.84 -0.29 0.55
C ASP A 545 43.92 -1.79 0.88
N GLY A 546 42.92 -2.59 0.50
CA GLY A 546 42.86 -4.03 0.74
C GLY A 546 42.23 -4.41 2.08
N ASN A 547 41.93 -3.44 2.96
CA ASN A 547 41.19 -3.71 4.19
C ASN A 547 39.74 -4.09 3.88
N SER A 548 39.19 -5.03 4.66
CA SER A 548 37.79 -5.42 4.53
C SER A 548 37.12 -5.54 5.89
N LEU A 549 35.87 -5.06 5.96
CA LEU A 549 34.99 -5.24 7.11
C LEU A 549 33.93 -6.28 6.74
N VAL A 550 33.94 -7.41 7.45
CA VAL A 550 32.90 -8.44 7.32
C VAL A 550 31.67 -8.01 8.10
N LEU A 551 30.54 -7.94 7.42
CA LEU A 551 29.27 -7.51 8.02
C LEU A 551 28.37 -8.71 8.36
N ASP A 552 28.27 -9.70 7.47
CA ASP A 552 27.52 -10.94 7.69
C ASP A 552 28.11 -12.12 6.88
N ARG A 553 27.80 -13.36 7.30
CA ARG A 553 28.14 -14.61 6.61
C ARG A 553 26.88 -15.46 6.32
N PRO A 554 26.06 -15.08 5.33
CA PRO A 554 24.90 -15.88 4.92
C PRO A 554 25.27 -17.29 4.43
N LYS A 555 24.46 -18.28 4.78
CA LYS A 555 24.60 -19.67 4.29
C LYS A 555 24.10 -19.89 2.86
N TYR A 556 23.56 -18.84 2.23
CA TYR A 556 22.96 -18.89 0.89
C TYR A 556 23.42 -17.68 0.07
N ASP A 557 23.05 -17.66 -1.22
CA ASP A 557 23.40 -16.58 -2.14
C ASP A 557 22.94 -15.20 -1.66
N SER A 558 23.92 -14.35 -1.32
CA SER A 558 23.73 -12.96 -0.87
C SER A 558 24.12 -11.93 -1.92
N THR A 559 24.13 -12.30 -3.20
CA THR A 559 24.32 -11.35 -4.30
C THR A 559 23.17 -10.35 -4.39
N ILE A 560 21.99 -10.73 -3.89
CA ILE A 560 20.79 -9.89 -3.81
C ILE A 560 20.71 -9.26 -2.41
N SER A 561 21.66 -8.36 -2.14
CA SER A 561 21.74 -7.62 -0.88
C SER A 561 21.99 -6.13 -1.12
N PHE A 562 21.62 -5.31 -0.13
CA PHE A 562 21.98 -3.90 -0.11
C PHE A 562 22.23 -3.41 1.32
N LEU A 563 23.11 -2.43 1.44
CA LEU A 563 23.39 -1.71 2.68
C LEU A 563 22.58 -0.42 2.69
N ARG A 564 21.91 -0.10 3.79
CA ARG A 564 21.09 1.11 3.92
C ARG A 564 21.40 1.86 5.20
N LEU A 565 21.57 3.18 5.07
CA LEU A 565 21.44 4.08 6.20
C LEU A 565 19.96 4.36 6.44
N SER A 566 19.44 3.75 7.50
CA SER A 566 18.02 3.83 7.84
C SER A 566 17.63 5.18 8.44
N MET A 567 16.33 5.44 8.51
CA MET A 567 15.78 6.74 8.96
C MET A 567 16.14 7.09 10.41
N ASP A 568 16.39 6.07 11.24
CA ASP A 568 16.83 6.19 12.63
C ASP A 568 18.34 6.41 12.78
N GLY A 569 19.09 6.46 11.67
CA GLY A 569 20.55 6.59 11.67
C GLY A 569 21.31 5.29 11.88
N ASN A 570 20.63 4.13 11.89
CA ASN A 570 21.33 2.85 11.95
C ASN A 570 21.75 2.38 10.55
N LEU A 571 22.88 1.69 10.47
CA LEU A 571 23.36 1.09 9.24
C LEU A 571 22.94 -0.38 9.21
N ARG A 572 22.15 -0.76 8.20
CA ARG A 572 21.54 -2.09 8.09
C ARG A 572 21.85 -2.76 6.77
N ILE A 573 21.95 -4.09 6.76
CA ILE A 573 21.98 -4.89 5.53
C ILE A 573 20.72 -5.72 5.41
N PHE A 574 20.15 -5.67 4.22
CA PHE A 574 19.01 -6.47 3.82
C PHE A 574 19.43 -7.44 2.73
N THR A 575 18.96 -8.68 2.83
CA THR A 575 19.23 -9.75 1.84
C THR A 575 17.94 -10.45 1.44
N PHE A 576 17.81 -10.79 0.15
CA PHE A 576 16.69 -11.52 -0.40
C PHE A 576 17.15 -12.93 -0.82
N PRO A 577 16.89 -13.98 -0.02
CA PRO A 577 17.29 -15.34 -0.36
C PRO A 577 16.65 -15.84 -1.66
N ARG A 578 17.45 -16.45 -2.54
CA ARG A 578 16.96 -17.02 -3.81
C ARG A 578 16.28 -18.39 -3.67
N GLU A 579 16.60 -19.16 -2.64
CA GLU A 579 16.21 -20.56 -2.46
C GLU A 579 15.38 -20.75 -1.19
N VAL A 580 14.17 -20.19 -1.16
CA VAL A 580 13.16 -20.64 -0.20
C VAL A 580 12.06 -21.33 -0.98
N ASP A 581 12.26 -22.62 -1.24
CA ASP A 581 11.21 -23.52 -1.68
C ASP A 581 10.22 -23.64 -0.52
N TRP A 582 9.02 -23.07 -0.70
CA TRP A 582 7.95 -23.21 0.26
C TRP A 582 7.39 -24.63 0.21
N LEU A 583 7.83 -25.50 1.10
CA LEU A 583 6.99 -26.59 1.61
C LEU A 583 6.29 -26.11 2.90
N PRO A 584 4.97 -26.36 3.04
CA PRO A 584 4.19 -25.85 4.15
C PRO A 584 4.22 -26.83 5.33
N GLU A 585 4.77 -26.44 6.49
CA GLU A 585 4.38 -27.11 7.74
C GLU A 585 4.14 -26.21 8.96
N GLU A 586 4.56 -24.94 9.02
CA GLU A 586 4.33 -24.18 10.28
C GLU A 586 4.07 -22.68 10.12
N GLY A 587 3.11 -22.29 9.26
CA GLY A 587 2.34 -21.04 9.45
C GLY A 587 3.13 -19.73 9.66
N ARG A 588 4.42 -19.67 9.32
CA ARG A 588 5.29 -18.51 9.46
C ARG A 588 5.68 -18.05 8.06
N PHE A 589 4.91 -17.09 7.55
CA PHE A 589 5.34 -16.27 6.42
C PHE A 589 6.53 -15.42 6.88
N TRP A 590 7.75 -15.87 6.60
CA TRP A 590 8.92 -15.00 6.70
C TRP A 590 8.81 -13.91 5.62
N LEU A 591 9.12 -12.67 6.00
CA LEU A 591 9.28 -11.57 5.04
C LEU A 591 10.26 -12.03 3.94
N PRO A 592 10.03 -11.72 2.65
CA PRO A 592 10.98 -12.06 1.58
C PRO A 592 12.32 -11.32 1.70
N GLU A 593 12.44 -10.40 2.65
CA GLU A 593 13.63 -9.63 2.98
C GLU A 593 14.07 -9.97 4.41
N GLU A 594 15.31 -10.42 4.57
CA GLU A 594 15.92 -10.65 5.87
C GLU A 594 16.85 -9.49 6.23
N GLU A 595 16.63 -8.86 7.37
CA GLU A 595 17.61 -7.98 8.01
C GLU A 595 18.74 -8.85 8.58
N ARG A 596 19.94 -8.69 8.03
CA ARG A 596 21.09 -9.55 8.32
C ARG A 596 22.11 -8.93 9.26
N PHE A 597 22.20 -7.62 9.21
CA PHE A 597 23.15 -6.87 10.00
C PHE A 597 22.52 -5.55 10.39
N THR A 598 22.71 -5.16 11.64
CA THR A 598 22.33 -3.87 12.19
C THR A 598 23.48 -3.41 13.07
N LEU A 599 24.05 -2.24 12.77
CA LEU A 599 25.28 -1.77 13.42
C LEU A 599 25.09 -1.58 14.93
N PHE A 600 23.99 -0.97 15.34
CA PHE A 600 23.59 -0.87 16.75
C PHE A 600 22.41 -1.80 17.01
N GLY A 601 22.67 -3.05 17.35
CA GLY A 601 21.62 -4.05 17.60
C GLY A 601 21.95 -4.99 18.76
N LYS A 602 20.92 -5.43 19.50
CA LYS A 602 21.04 -6.37 20.63
C LYS A 602 21.73 -7.69 20.29
N ASP A 603 21.53 -8.18 19.07
CA ASP A 603 21.99 -9.50 18.59
C ASP A 603 23.11 -9.38 17.54
N SER A 604 23.94 -8.33 17.58
CA SER A 604 25.02 -8.08 16.62
C SER A 604 26.14 -9.15 16.70
N ARG A 605 25.81 -10.40 16.38
CA ARG A 605 26.72 -11.55 16.24
C ARG A 605 27.36 -11.50 14.85
N GLY A 606 28.02 -10.39 14.54
CA GLY A 606 28.96 -10.35 13.43
C GLY A 606 30.08 -11.35 13.74
N SER A 607 30.37 -12.24 12.80
CA SER A 607 31.22 -13.41 12.98
C SER A 607 32.72 -13.12 13.19
N ASN A 608 33.12 -11.96 13.72
CA ASN A 608 34.50 -11.59 14.04
C ASN A 608 34.49 -10.56 15.19
N ALA A 609 35.13 -10.89 16.32
CA ALA A 609 35.93 -10.06 17.26
C ALA A 609 35.73 -8.52 17.41
N ILE A 610 34.59 -7.94 17.04
CA ILE A 610 34.27 -6.52 17.20
C ILE A 610 32.97 -6.48 18.00
N ASN A 611 33.04 -6.06 19.27
CA ASN A 611 31.85 -5.74 20.05
C ASN A 611 31.21 -4.52 19.40
N TRP A 612 30.15 -4.74 18.63
CA TRP A 612 29.36 -3.67 18.07
C TRP A 612 28.69 -2.88 19.19
N GLU A 613 28.56 -1.57 18.97
CA GLU A 613 28.19 -0.63 20.02
C GLU A 613 26.72 -0.75 20.45
N ASN A 614 26.46 -0.34 21.68
CA ASN A 614 25.11 -0.36 22.24
C ASN A 614 24.17 0.62 21.51
N GLU A 615 22.87 0.33 21.55
CA GLU A 615 21.82 1.16 20.94
C GLU A 615 21.71 2.54 21.60
N CYS A 616 22.19 2.70 22.84
CA CYS A 616 22.18 3.98 23.55
C CYS A 616 23.10 5.04 22.92
N GLN A 617 24.07 4.63 22.10
CA GLN A 617 24.91 5.56 21.33
C GLN A 617 24.14 6.27 20.20
N MET A 618 23.02 5.72 19.73
CA MET A 618 22.29 6.31 18.62
C MET A 618 21.60 7.61 19.07
N PRO A 619 21.71 8.72 18.31
CA PRO A 619 21.04 9.97 18.65
C PRO A 619 19.54 9.81 18.91
N ASP A 620 18.83 9.06 18.07
CA ASP A 620 17.37 9.00 18.09
C ASP A 620 16.78 7.82 18.89
N LYS A 621 17.59 7.01 19.59
CA LYS A 621 17.14 5.79 20.29
C LYS A 621 15.99 6.04 21.29
N CYS A 622 16.09 7.09 22.10
CA CYS A 622 15.09 7.48 23.08
C CYS A 622 14.30 8.72 22.69
N GLY A 623 14.23 9.03 21.39
CA GLY A 623 13.47 10.16 20.86
C GLY A 623 14.25 11.49 20.91
N LYS A 624 13.54 12.59 21.18
CA LYS A 624 14.15 13.94 21.20
C LYS A 624 14.91 14.23 22.49
N LEU A 625 14.58 13.52 23.57
CA LEU A 625 15.25 13.54 24.86
C LEU A 625 15.00 12.19 25.55
N GLY A 626 16.00 11.60 26.17
CA GLY A 626 15.81 10.44 27.04
C GLY A 626 17.12 9.88 27.54
N LEU A 627 17.12 9.32 28.74
CA LEU A 627 18.25 8.63 29.34
C LEU A 627 18.16 7.13 28.98
N CYS A 628 19.24 6.61 28.43
CA CYS A 628 19.36 5.24 27.97
C CYS A 628 20.40 4.48 28.79
N GLU A 629 20.05 3.29 29.25
CA GLU A 629 20.91 2.35 29.96
C GLU A 629 20.56 0.94 29.46
N ASP A 630 21.55 0.08 29.22
CA ASP A 630 21.35 -1.31 28.76
C ASP A 630 20.39 -1.46 27.56
N ASN A 631 20.51 -0.57 26.57
CA ASN A 631 19.66 -0.50 25.37
C ASN A 631 18.18 -0.19 25.65
N GLN A 632 17.86 0.29 26.85
CA GLN A 632 16.51 0.66 27.29
C GLN A 632 16.44 2.15 27.63
N CYS A 633 15.33 2.78 27.26
CA CYS A 633 15.05 4.15 27.66
C CYS A 633 14.45 4.15 29.07
N ILE A 634 15.26 4.54 30.05
CA ILE A 634 14.93 4.35 31.48
C ILE A 634 14.31 5.59 32.12
N ALA A 635 14.64 6.79 31.64
CA ALA A 635 14.17 8.02 32.24
C ALA A 635 14.07 9.19 31.25
N CYS A 636 13.26 10.17 31.62
CA CYS A 636 13.16 11.48 30.97
C CYS A 636 13.72 12.56 31.91
N PRO A 637 14.79 13.28 31.54
CA PRO A 637 15.27 14.43 32.30
C PRO A 637 14.29 15.60 32.30
N THR A 638 14.04 16.17 33.48
CA THR A 638 13.19 17.34 33.70
C THR A 638 13.88 18.36 34.62
N GLU A 639 13.31 19.56 34.71
CA GLU A 639 13.77 20.61 35.64
C GLU A 639 13.74 20.19 37.12
N LYS A 640 12.90 19.22 37.48
CA LYS A 640 12.73 18.72 38.87
C LYS A 640 13.45 17.41 39.14
N GLY A 641 14.12 16.84 38.14
CA GLY A 641 14.74 15.53 38.25
C GLY A 641 14.42 14.59 37.10
N LEU A 642 14.65 13.30 37.32
CA LEU A 642 14.33 12.24 36.37
C LEU A 642 12.91 11.70 36.63
N ILE A 643 12.12 11.54 35.57
CA ILE A 643 10.83 10.82 35.61
C ILE A 643 10.90 9.59 34.69
N GLY A 644 9.90 8.71 34.77
CA GLY A 644 9.82 7.56 33.86
C GLY A 644 9.80 8.00 32.39
N TRP A 645 10.48 7.26 31.52
CA TRP A 645 10.51 7.58 30.10
C TRP A 645 9.16 7.33 29.42
N SER A 646 8.78 8.22 28.51
CA SER A 646 7.64 8.06 27.61
C SER A 646 7.99 8.62 26.22
N LYS A 647 7.18 8.29 25.21
CA LYS A 647 7.34 8.84 23.85
C LYS A 647 7.15 10.37 23.78
N GLU A 648 6.54 10.95 24.81
CA GLU A 648 6.31 12.39 24.96
C GLU A 648 7.50 13.10 25.62
N CYS A 649 8.57 12.37 25.96
CA CYS A 649 9.79 12.96 26.51
C CYS A 649 10.45 13.85 25.45
N GLU A 650 10.27 15.15 25.61
CA GLU A 650 10.81 16.17 24.72
C GLU A 650 11.53 17.26 25.52
N PRO A 651 12.62 17.83 24.96
CA PRO A 651 13.27 18.98 25.55
C PRO A 651 12.31 20.18 25.53
N LYS A 652 12.21 20.92 26.65
CA LYS A 652 11.49 22.20 26.64
C LYS A 652 12.18 23.15 25.65
N GLN A 653 11.42 23.98 24.93
CA GLN A 653 12.01 24.94 24.00
C GLN A 653 12.85 25.98 24.75
N VAL A 654 14.11 26.10 24.37
CA VAL A 654 15.06 27.02 24.97
C VAL A 654 15.60 27.93 23.87
N ASN A 655 15.03 29.14 23.74
CA ASN A 655 15.56 30.23 22.90
C ASN A 655 16.03 31.40 23.77
N PHE A 656 16.51 31.11 24.99
CA PHE A 656 16.85 32.14 25.96
C PHE A 656 18.33 32.53 25.87
N CYS A 657 18.56 33.84 25.78
CA CYS A 657 19.86 34.49 25.85
C CYS A 657 19.84 35.48 27.02
N GLY A 658 20.07 34.97 28.22
CA GLY A 658 20.05 35.74 29.46
C GLY A 658 20.19 34.79 30.65
N THR A 659 21.21 34.99 31.50
CA THR A 659 21.50 34.10 32.64
C THR A 659 20.40 34.06 33.71
N LYS A 660 19.41 34.95 33.62
CA LYS A 660 18.24 35.01 34.52
C LYS A 660 17.07 34.14 34.05
N ASP A 661 17.06 33.70 32.80
CA ASP A 661 15.89 33.05 32.17
C ASP A 661 15.93 31.51 32.26
N PHE A 662 17.07 30.94 32.64
CA PHE A 662 17.30 29.51 32.69
C PHE A 662 18.20 29.11 33.85
N HIS A 663 18.19 27.81 34.17
CA HIS A 663 19.15 27.14 35.05
C HIS A 663 19.66 25.87 34.35
N TYR A 664 20.75 25.32 34.87
CA TYR A 664 21.26 24.03 34.43
C TYR A 664 20.88 22.94 35.43
N TYR A 665 20.28 21.87 34.93
CA TYR A 665 20.11 20.63 35.66
C TYR A 665 21.33 19.72 35.42
N LYS A 666 22.03 19.39 36.50
CA LYS A 666 23.24 18.55 36.49
C LYS A 666 22.86 17.08 36.44
N LEU A 667 23.40 16.35 35.47
CA LEU A 667 23.34 14.89 35.37
C LEU A 667 24.75 14.32 35.44
N GLU A 668 24.97 13.43 36.40
CA GLU A 668 26.26 12.75 36.58
C GLU A 668 26.32 11.45 35.76
N SER A 669 27.54 11.06 35.38
CA SER A 669 27.84 9.80 34.69
C SER A 669 27.02 9.62 33.41
N VAL A 670 26.92 10.69 32.61
CA VAL A 670 26.11 10.74 31.40
C VAL A 670 26.92 11.21 30.20
N GLU A 671 26.79 10.48 29.10
CA GLU A 671 27.48 10.79 27.85
C GLU A 671 26.47 11.13 26.76
N HIS A 672 26.73 12.22 26.06
CA HIS A 672 26.08 12.51 24.78
C HIS A 672 26.89 11.87 23.66
N TYR A 673 26.24 11.41 22.59
CA TYR A 673 26.92 10.72 21.48
C TYR A 673 28.09 11.51 20.86
N MET A 674 28.07 12.84 20.98
CA MET A 674 29.14 13.71 20.50
C MET A 674 30.44 13.60 21.31
N CYS A 675 30.37 13.22 22.58
CA CYS A 675 31.54 13.26 23.47
C CYS A 675 32.58 12.20 23.13
N ARG A 676 32.20 11.10 22.47
CA ARG A 676 33.09 9.97 22.14
C ARG A 676 34.01 10.21 20.95
N TYR A 677 33.50 10.87 19.91
CA TYR A 677 34.17 10.89 18.59
C TYR A 677 34.52 12.29 18.10
N ASN A 678 34.32 13.32 18.93
CA ASN A 678 34.62 14.71 18.58
C ASN A 678 35.54 15.31 19.64
N ASP A 679 36.59 16.02 19.20
CA ASP A 679 37.72 16.42 20.05
C ASP A 679 37.39 17.41 21.18
N GLY A 680 36.19 18.01 21.18
CA GLY A 680 35.77 18.98 22.19
C GLY A 680 36.67 20.21 22.26
N ILE A 681 36.48 21.05 23.27
CA ILE A 681 37.40 22.14 23.59
C ILE A 681 38.21 21.71 24.81
N GLU A 682 39.52 21.60 24.64
CA GLU A 682 40.44 21.20 25.70
C GLU A 682 40.89 22.38 26.57
N SER A 683 41.42 22.08 27.76
CA SER A 683 42.03 23.06 28.68
C SER A 683 41.10 24.23 29.04
N ILE A 684 39.82 23.95 29.22
CA ILE A 684 38.79 24.94 29.54
C ILE A 684 38.18 24.64 30.91
N THR A 685 37.89 25.69 31.68
CA THR A 685 37.21 25.53 32.97
C THR A 685 35.72 25.21 32.76
N ILE A 686 35.10 24.59 33.76
CA ILE A 686 33.66 24.29 33.72
C ILE A 686 32.82 25.58 33.65
N GLU A 687 33.27 26.66 34.31
CA GLU A 687 32.63 27.98 34.28
C GLU A 687 32.70 28.62 32.89
N ASP A 688 33.84 28.50 32.19
CA ASP A 688 34.00 29.02 30.84
C ASP A 688 33.18 28.21 29.82
N CYS A 689 33.10 26.89 30.01
CA CYS A 689 32.21 26.01 29.22
C CYS A 689 30.74 26.42 29.40
N ALA A 690 30.31 26.63 30.64
CA ALA A 690 28.98 27.12 30.96
C ALA A 690 28.71 28.49 30.35
N ARG A 691 29.68 29.42 30.39
CA ARG A 691 29.55 30.76 29.80
C ARG A 691 29.35 30.69 28.28
N ARG A 692 30.09 29.81 27.59
CA ARG A 692 29.95 29.59 26.15
C ARG A 692 28.55 29.13 25.78
N CYS A 693 28.03 28.09 26.45
CA CYS A 693 26.66 27.63 26.19
C CYS A 693 25.63 28.72 26.55
N SER A 694 25.82 29.40 27.67
CA SER A 694 24.92 30.45 28.15
C SER A 694 24.84 31.66 27.20
N SER A 695 25.95 32.01 26.54
CA SER A 695 26.02 33.09 25.56
C SER A 695 25.42 32.75 24.19
N ASN A 696 25.17 31.48 23.92
CA ASN A 696 24.62 31.02 22.65
C ASN A 696 23.17 30.59 22.82
N CYS A 697 22.23 31.35 22.24
CA CYS A 697 20.78 31.11 22.42
C CYS A 697 20.33 29.75 21.88
N ARG A 698 21.11 29.15 20.96
CA ARG A 698 20.82 27.84 20.37
C ARG A 698 21.36 26.68 21.21
N CYS A 699 22.25 26.94 22.16
CA CYS A 699 22.80 25.91 23.02
C CYS A 699 21.76 25.46 24.06
N VAL A 700 21.53 24.15 24.13
CA VAL A 700 20.54 23.53 25.02
C VAL A 700 21.18 22.72 26.14
N ALA A 701 22.46 22.35 26.00
CA ALA A 701 23.25 21.75 27.07
C ALA A 701 24.74 21.91 26.80
N TYR A 702 25.54 21.70 27.83
CA TYR A 702 26.95 21.41 27.67
C TYR A 702 27.32 20.14 28.45
N PHE A 703 28.34 19.45 27.96
CA PHE A 703 28.92 18.27 28.58
C PHE A 703 30.37 18.58 28.92
N TYR A 704 30.81 18.17 30.10
CA TYR A 704 32.14 18.48 30.60
C TYR A 704 32.79 17.24 31.18
N ASP A 705 33.99 16.92 30.67
CA ASP A 705 34.85 15.87 31.21
C ASP A 705 35.72 16.46 32.32
N THR A 706 35.50 16.01 33.56
CA THR A 706 36.21 16.54 34.73
C THR A 706 37.69 16.15 34.79
N ASP A 707 38.06 15.04 34.16
CA ASP A 707 39.41 14.51 34.24
C ASP A 707 40.29 15.11 33.14
N LEU A 708 39.75 15.25 31.93
CA LEU A 708 40.47 15.82 30.78
C LEU A 708 40.28 17.34 30.64
N SER A 709 39.44 17.97 31.48
CA SER A 709 39.07 19.39 31.38
C SER A 709 38.62 19.77 29.96
N ARG A 710 37.69 18.96 29.41
CA ARG A 710 37.21 19.05 28.03
C ARG A 710 35.72 19.37 27.99
N CYS A 711 35.33 20.29 27.10
CA CYS A 711 33.97 20.82 26.98
C CYS A 711 33.35 20.55 25.61
N TRP A 712 32.06 20.20 25.59
CA TRP A 712 31.23 20.16 24.39
C TRP A 712 29.93 20.93 24.59
N THR A 713 29.49 21.68 23.58
CA THR A 713 28.20 22.38 23.58
C THR A 713 27.23 21.70 22.63
N ALA A 714 26.03 21.41 23.11
CA ALA A 714 25.00 20.69 22.39
C ALA A 714 23.85 21.61 21.95
N PHE A 715 23.33 21.36 20.74
CA PHE A 715 22.22 22.09 20.12
C PHE A 715 20.91 21.28 20.10
N ASP A 716 21.00 20.01 20.49
CA ASP A 716 19.91 19.12 20.86
C ASP A 716 20.38 18.20 21.99
N LEU A 717 19.43 17.56 22.66
CA LEU A 717 19.72 16.63 23.77
C LEU A 717 19.68 15.18 23.34
N LYS A 718 18.65 14.80 22.58
CA LYS A 718 18.54 13.46 21.99
C LYS A 718 18.71 12.37 23.05
N THR A 719 19.22 11.21 22.66
CA THR A 719 19.53 10.12 23.59
C THR A 719 20.80 10.45 24.37
N LEU A 720 20.70 10.38 25.70
CA LEU A 720 21.79 10.47 26.64
C LEU A 720 22.11 9.05 27.14
N SER A 721 23.36 8.61 27.02
CA SER A 721 23.80 7.32 27.53
C SER A 721 24.22 7.44 28.99
N LYS A 722 23.61 6.65 29.87
CA LYS A 722 24.11 6.47 31.24
C LYS A 722 25.28 5.49 31.20
N VAL A 723 26.44 5.94 31.66
CA VAL A 723 27.68 5.16 31.62
C VAL A 723 28.26 5.12 33.02
N PRO A 724 28.25 3.94 33.68
CA PRO A 724 28.84 3.79 35.01
C PRO A 724 30.28 4.33 35.03
N ASP A 725 30.63 5.03 36.11
CA ASP A 725 31.96 5.61 36.35
C ASP A 725 32.46 6.65 35.33
N SER A 726 31.63 7.08 34.36
CA SER A 726 32.00 8.15 33.43
C SER A 726 32.24 9.47 34.17
N LYS A 727 33.30 10.15 33.77
CA LYS A 727 33.73 11.47 34.31
C LYS A 727 33.08 12.63 33.57
N ILE A 728 32.23 12.30 32.60
CA ILE A 728 31.47 13.28 31.84
C ILE A 728 30.19 13.62 32.61
N VAL A 729 30.01 14.91 32.85
CA VAL A 729 28.84 15.48 33.50
C VAL A 729 28.05 16.31 32.47
N GLY A 730 26.76 16.05 32.37
CA GLY A 730 25.83 16.79 31.51
C GLY A 730 25.14 17.91 32.27
N PHE A 731 25.07 19.10 31.67
CA PHE A 731 24.38 20.26 32.21
C PHE A 731 23.30 20.70 31.23
N LEU A 732 22.06 20.32 31.54
CA LEU A 732 20.90 20.50 30.67
C LEU A 732 20.21 21.82 30.98
N LYS A 733 19.97 22.65 29.97
CA LYS A 733 19.39 23.99 30.13
C LYS A 733 17.87 23.88 30.24
N PHE A 734 17.30 24.37 31.34
CA PHE A 734 15.86 24.44 31.58
C PHE A 734 15.42 25.88 31.89
N PRO A 735 14.21 26.30 31.48
CA PRO A 735 13.69 27.62 31.82
C PRO A 735 13.45 27.78 33.32
N ASN A 736 13.64 28.99 33.86
CA ASN A 736 13.44 29.27 35.29
C ASN A 736 11.97 29.40 35.72
N ASN A 737 11.04 29.63 34.79
CA ASN A 737 9.58 29.42 34.86
C ASN A 737 8.87 30.27 33.78
N TYR A 738 7.98 29.68 32.98
CA TYR A 738 6.71 30.33 32.65
C TYR A 738 5.69 29.73 33.61
N THR A 739 5.14 30.56 34.50
CA THR A 739 3.87 30.27 35.15
C THR A 739 2.83 29.97 34.06
N VAL A 740 2.08 28.87 34.21
CA VAL A 740 0.84 28.60 33.47
C VAL A 740 -0.13 29.77 33.66
#